data_AF-A0A060ZKB0-F1
#
_entry.id   AF-A0A060ZKB0-F1
#
_cell.length_a   1.000
_cell.length_b   1.000
_cell.length_c   1.000
_cell.angle_alpha   90.00
_cell.angle_beta   90.00
_cell.angle_gamma   90.00
#
_symmetry.space_group_name_H-M   'P 1'
#
loop_
_entity.id
_entity.type
_entity.pdbx_description
1 polymer ?
#
loop_
_entity_poly.entity_id
_entity_poly.type
_entity_poly.pdbx_seq_one_letter_code
_entity_poly.pdbx_strand_id
1 'polypeptide(L)'
;MEGLDGQWPPAGAQALPVGDLYDVMAGRGYEYGPMFRGLQAAWRLGEDLYAEVELPADDAQDGFAIHPALLDAALHVLITAAEDGQEVRLPFAWRDVRLHATGASALRVRLSPAGSDAFSLLAVDGEGQPVVSAAAMVSRPADASQLAGPSTGAGLLSLEWAPLSLGSASEQAWVRVGPELDLPEATDEPVLAWAEPADLPGALALVQAWLEAAYPAGSRLAVRTRAAVAAVEGDMVAGLESSGVWGLVRSAQSEHPDAGLVLLDDDGGPESAESLGAALATGEKEIALRAGAVLVPRLRAISGGLELPAGPGAWRLEWAAGGDLDGVRAVPAPDAERPLGAYEVRVAVRATGVNFRDVLKGLDMLPADSRQPGGEGAGVVVEVGPGVDGLVPGMRVMGLFPWFGPLAVVDARLMVPIPDEWSDVEAAAAPIAYLTAYHALFDLGRVQPGDRVLIHAAAGGVGMAAVHLALAAGAEVFATASPAKQAAVAALGVTRIASSRTADFAAEFGQVDVVLNSLTGELLDASLGMLAEGGRFVELGKIDIRDPRQVPFDLGDLDPDRVAVMWERVLETAVPLPVTVFPATQAGAALRFMSQARHVGKIVLRLPGKGDGAVLITGGTGTLGGLVARHLVDRYGIRDLVLASRSGPDASGADELAAGLEELGARVRIVAADLSQRSAVDALVADIPGLAGVVHAAGALQDMPVTSLTGESLGRVVAAKADAAWHLHEATRDLDLRMFVLFSSLSGLLGGAGQGNYAAANTYLDALAAHRTALGLPAVSIAWGLWDQASGMTGTLTETDRARLARGGGVLLGTEQALGLLDRALSIGRPVVAAGLDVSAVRGVIAAGTPVPTVLLGLGRPPRRAIAAAAAGSTSALARRLGGLGEAERSLVLLELVREHAAVVLGHGDGDGEGAGVPADRAFRDLGFDSLTAVELRNRLAAASGLALSATLVFDYPTPQVLAEYLLAQVTGVAPAEVKAAPAPVPVLGGLDEVEAALDGLAADDAPLRTEVRNRLKALLWRLDDHDKPDETSMADHIMSASIDQVIQLVAEEYGDEAGSSEVE
;
A
#
# COMPACT_ATOMS: atom_id res chain seq x y z
N MET A 1 -32.21 42.89 -17.25
CA MET A 1 -32.44 41.44 -17.17
C MET A 1 -33.86 41.22 -17.66
N GLU A 2 -34.05 41.16 -18.97
CA GLU A 2 -35.32 40.73 -19.56
C GLU A 2 -35.12 39.27 -19.98
N GLY A 3 -35.99 38.34 -19.57
CA GLY A 3 -35.86 37.00 -20.14
C GLY A 3 -36.71 35.87 -19.60
N LEU A 4 -37.27 35.93 -18.39
CA LEU A 4 -38.02 34.80 -17.82
C LEU A 4 -39.36 35.18 -17.17
N ASP A 5 -39.76 36.46 -17.17
CA ASP A 5 -41.02 36.98 -16.56
C ASP A 5 -42.29 36.70 -17.38
N GLY A 6 -42.29 35.65 -18.21
CA GLY A 6 -43.32 35.37 -19.21
C GLY A 6 -44.01 34.02 -19.04
N GLN A 7 -44.84 33.65 -20.03
CA GLN A 7 -45.45 32.32 -20.11
C GLN A 7 -44.38 31.22 -20.05
N TRP A 8 -44.56 30.26 -19.14
CA TRP A 8 -43.64 29.15 -18.92
C TRP A 8 -44.34 27.79 -19.09
N PRO A 9 -43.74 26.83 -19.84
CA PRO A 9 -42.55 26.99 -20.67
C PRO A 9 -42.79 28.00 -21.82
N PRO A 10 -41.73 28.56 -22.43
CA PRO A 10 -41.87 29.54 -23.52
C PRO A 10 -42.78 29.03 -24.64
N ALA A 11 -43.66 29.89 -25.15
CA ALA A 11 -44.60 29.51 -26.21
C ALA A 11 -43.85 29.03 -27.47
N GLY A 12 -44.18 27.82 -27.94
CA GLY A 12 -43.53 27.20 -29.10
C GLY A 12 -42.25 26.41 -28.78
N ALA A 13 -41.84 26.32 -27.51
CA ALA A 13 -40.72 25.46 -27.10
C ALA A 13 -41.08 23.97 -27.20
N GLN A 14 -40.14 23.18 -27.71
CA GLN A 14 -40.24 21.72 -27.82
C GLN A 14 -39.77 21.06 -26.53
N ALA A 15 -40.55 20.14 -25.96
CA ALA A 15 -40.14 19.40 -24.77
C ALA A 15 -39.00 18.41 -25.07
N LEU A 16 -38.04 18.32 -24.17
CA LEU A 16 -36.94 17.35 -24.19
C LEU A 16 -37.22 16.20 -23.21
N PRO A 17 -36.81 14.96 -23.51
CA PRO A 17 -37.00 13.82 -22.62
C PRO A 17 -36.10 13.92 -21.38
N VAL A 18 -36.70 13.78 -20.19
CA VAL A 18 -35.99 13.84 -18.88
C VAL A 18 -36.08 12.50 -18.12
N GLY A 19 -37.11 11.69 -18.38
CA GLY A 19 -37.54 10.59 -17.49
C GLY A 19 -36.52 9.47 -17.26
N ASP A 20 -35.70 9.12 -18.25
CA ASP A 20 -34.67 8.08 -18.18
C ASP A 20 -33.24 8.65 -18.15
N LEU A 21 -33.10 9.98 -18.08
CA LEU A 21 -31.82 10.69 -18.20
C LEU A 21 -30.75 10.14 -17.24
N TYR A 22 -31.09 10.01 -15.96
CA TYR A 22 -30.13 9.60 -14.94
C TYR A 22 -29.75 8.11 -15.04
N ASP A 23 -30.67 7.27 -15.52
CA ASP A 23 -30.41 5.85 -15.75
C ASP A 23 -29.51 5.65 -16.98
N VAL A 24 -29.74 6.44 -18.03
CA VAL A 24 -28.87 6.48 -19.24
C VAL A 24 -27.47 6.96 -18.88
N MET A 25 -27.34 7.97 -18.01
CA MET A 25 -26.04 8.47 -17.54
C MET A 25 -25.32 7.46 -16.64
N ALA A 26 -26.04 6.80 -15.73
CA ALA A 26 -25.49 5.72 -14.90
C ALA A 26 -24.97 4.56 -15.76
N GLY A 27 -25.72 4.15 -16.81
CA GLY A 27 -25.28 3.15 -17.78
C GLY A 27 -24.03 3.54 -18.59
N ARG A 28 -23.65 4.82 -18.58
CA ARG A 28 -22.41 5.36 -19.19
C ARG A 28 -21.28 5.61 -18.18
N GLY A 29 -21.47 5.20 -16.91
CA GLY A 29 -20.48 5.40 -15.83
C GLY A 29 -20.61 6.74 -15.11
N TYR A 30 -21.64 7.54 -15.39
CA TYR A 30 -21.89 8.85 -14.76
C TYR A 30 -23.06 8.76 -13.78
N GLU A 31 -22.79 8.41 -12.53
CA GLU A 31 -23.82 8.28 -11.50
C GLU A 31 -24.07 9.60 -10.76
N TYR A 32 -25.26 10.16 -10.94
CA TYR A 32 -25.76 11.24 -10.08
C TYR A 32 -26.47 10.65 -8.86
N GLY A 33 -25.99 11.00 -7.67
CA GLY A 33 -26.66 10.66 -6.42
C GLY A 33 -28.04 11.31 -6.30
N PRO A 34 -28.95 10.79 -5.45
CA PRO A 34 -30.35 11.24 -5.38
C PRO A 34 -30.54 12.76 -5.22
N MET A 35 -29.62 13.42 -4.49
CA MET A 35 -29.64 14.88 -4.27
C MET A 35 -29.42 15.71 -5.55
N PHE A 36 -28.66 15.18 -6.52
CA PHE A 36 -28.32 15.87 -7.76
C PHE A 36 -29.32 15.57 -8.89
N ARG A 37 -30.37 14.78 -8.62
CA ARG A 37 -31.41 14.44 -9.60
C ARG A 37 -32.53 15.48 -9.62
N GLY A 38 -32.15 16.76 -9.67
CA GLY A 38 -33.07 17.89 -9.50
C GLY A 38 -33.80 18.36 -10.76
N LEU A 39 -33.40 17.90 -11.96
CA LEU A 39 -34.07 18.27 -13.22
C LEU A 39 -35.48 17.68 -13.31
N GLN A 40 -36.49 18.56 -13.35
CA GLN A 40 -37.90 18.19 -13.43
C GLN A 40 -38.41 18.17 -14.86
N ALA A 41 -38.06 19.19 -15.64
CA ALA A 41 -38.51 19.34 -17.01
C ALA A 41 -37.52 20.17 -17.84
N ALA A 42 -37.51 19.92 -19.15
CA ALA A 42 -36.57 20.52 -20.08
C ALA A 42 -37.26 20.84 -21.42
N TRP A 43 -36.86 21.95 -22.04
CA TRP A 43 -37.37 22.37 -23.35
C TRP A 43 -36.27 23.02 -24.21
N ARG A 44 -36.48 23.02 -25.52
CA ARG A 44 -35.67 23.73 -26.51
C ARG A 44 -36.53 24.71 -27.31
N LEU A 45 -36.04 25.93 -27.50
CA LEU A 45 -36.63 26.92 -28.41
C LEU A 45 -35.52 27.55 -29.25
N GLY A 46 -35.41 27.13 -30.51
CA GLY A 46 -34.25 27.48 -31.33
C GLY A 46 -32.97 26.87 -30.72
N GLU A 47 -31.96 27.72 -30.51
CA GLU A 47 -30.69 27.36 -29.87
C GLU A 47 -30.71 27.49 -28.33
N ASP A 48 -31.78 28.06 -27.76
CA ASP A 48 -31.91 28.23 -26.33
C ASP A 48 -32.48 26.97 -25.67
N LEU A 49 -31.92 26.63 -24.50
CA LEU A 49 -32.35 25.52 -23.67
C LEU A 49 -32.96 26.04 -22.37
N TYR A 50 -34.06 25.42 -21.96
CA TYR A 50 -34.84 25.82 -20.80
C TYR A 50 -34.99 24.64 -19.85
N ALA A 51 -34.88 24.88 -18.55
CA ALA A 51 -35.00 23.84 -17.52
C ALA A 51 -35.81 24.31 -16.31
N GLU A 52 -36.58 23.40 -15.73
CA GLU A 52 -37.10 23.51 -14.36
C GLU A 52 -36.33 22.56 -13.46
N VAL A 53 -35.80 23.09 -12.37
CA VAL A 53 -35.01 22.33 -11.40
C VAL A 53 -35.47 22.60 -9.98
N GLU A 54 -35.46 21.57 -9.15
CA GLU A 54 -35.92 21.62 -7.76
C GLU A 54 -35.06 20.72 -6.87
N LEU A 55 -34.82 21.16 -5.63
CA LEU A 55 -34.14 20.36 -4.61
C LEU A 55 -35.08 19.30 -4.02
N PRO A 56 -34.62 18.05 -3.78
CA PRO A 56 -35.40 17.05 -3.06
C PRO A 56 -35.77 17.49 -1.64
N ALA A 57 -36.99 17.13 -1.20
CA ALA A 57 -37.74 17.80 -0.12
C ALA A 57 -37.30 17.56 1.34
N ASP A 58 -36.03 17.28 1.67
CA ASP A 58 -35.62 17.00 3.07
C ASP A 58 -34.28 17.61 3.53
N ASP A 59 -33.68 18.53 2.79
CA ASP A 59 -32.40 19.16 3.21
C ASP A 59 -32.51 20.69 3.31
N ALA A 60 -32.35 21.18 4.55
CA ALA A 60 -32.32 22.60 4.88
C ALA A 60 -31.06 23.29 4.31
N GLN A 61 -31.25 24.49 3.76
CA GLN A 61 -30.19 25.37 3.27
C GLN A 61 -29.32 25.90 4.42
N ASP A 62 -28.35 25.13 4.89
CA ASP A 62 -27.37 25.66 5.83
C ASP A 62 -26.07 26.07 5.11
N GLY A 63 -25.89 27.38 4.97
CA GLY A 63 -24.60 28.02 4.64
C GLY A 63 -24.31 28.34 3.16
N PHE A 64 -25.16 27.96 2.22
CA PHE A 64 -24.94 28.24 0.79
C PHE A 64 -25.75 29.43 0.26
N ALA A 65 -25.12 30.25 -0.56
CA ALA A 65 -25.79 31.35 -1.26
C ALA A 65 -26.74 30.83 -2.38
N ILE A 66 -26.31 29.78 -3.09
CA ILE A 66 -27.13 28.93 -3.96
C ILE A 66 -26.71 27.47 -3.73
N HIS A 67 -27.65 26.54 -3.58
CA HIS A 67 -27.30 25.16 -3.27
C HIS A 67 -26.54 24.52 -4.46
N PRO A 68 -25.38 23.87 -4.24
CA PRO A 68 -24.59 23.28 -5.31
C PRO A 68 -25.36 22.29 -6.18
N ALA A 69 -26.19 21.43 -5.57
CA ALA A 69 -27.01 20.48 -6.32
C ALA A 69 -28.11 21.15 -7.17
N LEU A 70 -28.61 22.32 -6.75
CA LEU A 70 -29.60 23.08 -7.52
C LEU A 70 -28.95 23.76 -8.71
N LEU A 71 -27.74 24.30 -8.53
CA LEU A 71 -26.95 24.91 -9.61
C LEU A 71 -26.42 23.86 -10.60
N ASP A 72 -26.05 22.67 -10.13
CA ASP A 72 -25.62 21.56 -10.98
C ASP A 72 -26.78 21.03 -11.83
N ALA A 73 -27.94 20.77 -11.20
CA ALA A 73 -29.14 20.33 -11.91
C ALA A 73 -29.58 21.30 -13.01
N ALA A 74 -29.34 22.62 -12.84
CA ALA A 74 -29.63 23.65 -13.85
C ALA A 74 -28.90 23.40 -15.19
N LEU A 75 -27.80 22.65 -15.16
CA LEU A 75 -26.99 22.33 -16.34
C LEU A 75 -27.42 21.04 -17.04
N HIS A 76 -28.20 20.18 -16.39
CA HIS A 76 -28.54 18.85 -16.90
C HIS A 76 -29.37 18.89 -18.20
N VAL A 77 -30.00 20.03 -18.50
CA VAL A 77 -30.64 20.24 -19.81
C VAL A 77 -29.67 20.09 -20.98
N LEU A 78 -28.37 20.40 -20.80
CA LEU A 78 -27.34 20.17 -21.83
C LEU A 78 -27.18 18.70 -22.17
N ILE A 79 -27.36 17.82 -21.18
CA ILE A 79 -27.28 16.37 -21.35
C ILE A 79 -28.48 15.89 -22.17
N THR A 80 -29.69 16.39 -21.85
CA THR A 80 -30.91 16.06 -22.61
C THR A 80 -30.91 16.61 -24.03
N ALA A 81 -30.16 17.68 -24.29
CA ALA A 81 -30.10 18.36 -25.57
C ALA A 81 -29.02 17.80 -26.51
N ALA A 82 -28.11 16.93 -26.04
CA ALA A 82 -27.07 16.35 -26.87
C ALA A 82 -27.66 15.30 -27.84
N GLU A 83 -27.63 15.57 -29.15
CA GLU A 83 -28.23 14.71 -30.19
C GLU A 83 -27.32 13.53 -30.62
N ASP A 84 -26.01 13.59 -30.37
CA ASP A 84 -25.04 12.53 -30.70
C ASP A 84 -24.39 11.95 -29.44
N GLY A 85 -24.84 10.75 -29.04
CA GLY A 85 -24.55 10.12 -27.75
C GLY A 85 -23.16 9.50 -27.59
N GLN A 86 -22.07 10.26 -27.74
CA GLN A 86 -20.71 9.76 -27.38
C GLN A 86 -19.87 10.66 -26.46
N GLU A 87 -20.11 11.97 -26.34
CA GLU A 87 -19.33 12.83 -25.43
C GLU A 87 -20.20 13.46 -24.34
N VAL A 88 -19.99 13.04 -23.09
CA VAL A 88 -20.52 13.76 -21.91
C VAL A 88 -19.70 15.02 -21.74
N ARG A 89 -20.34 16.20 -21.72
CA ARG A 89 -19.65 17.47 -21.52
C ARG A 89 -19.87 17.96 -20.10
N LEU A 90 -18.79 18.30 -19.41
CA LEU A 90 -18.82 18.78 -18.03
C LEU A 90 -18.43 20.27 -17.96
N PRO A 91 -19.00 21.05 -17.03
CA PRO A 91 -18.59 22.44 -16.81
C PRO A 91 -17.14 22.49 -16.33
N PHE A 92 -16.30 23.27 -17.02
CA PHE A 92 -14.87 23.43 -16.73
C PHE A 92 -14.54 24.80 -16.12
N ALA A 93 -15.14 25.88 -16.65
CA ALA A 93 -14.84 27.24 -16.20
C ALA A 93 -16.05 28.17 -16.35
N TRP A 94 -16.16 29.15 -15.45
CA TRP A 94 -17.23 30.15 -15.44
C TRP A 94 -16.65 31.56 -15.54
N ARG A 95 -17.36 32.48 -16.21
CA ARG A 95 -17.01 33.90 -16.34
C ARG A 95 -18.21 34.79 -16.04
N ASP A 96 -17.92 35.90 -15.36
CA ASP A 96 -18.90 36.93 -14.98
C ASP A 96 -20.14 36.38 -14.25
N VAL A 97 -19.92 35.50 -13.27
CA VAL A 97 -20.99 34.97 -12.42
C VAL A 97 -21.47 36.06 -11.48
N ARG A 98 -22.79 36.29 -11.45
CA ARG A 98 -23.46 37.22 -10.55
C ARG A 98 -24.59 36.50 -9.83
N LEU A 99 -24.58 36.61 -8.51
CA LEU A 99 -25.66 36.18 -7.66
C LEU A 99 -26.57 37.38 -7.37
N HIS A 100 -27.88 37.19 -7.53
CA HIS A 100 -28.89 38.25 -7.37
C HIS A 100 -29.76 38.02 -6.13
N ALA A 101 -30.05 36.76 -5.80
CA ALA A 101 -30.82 36.37 -4.62
C ALA A 101 -30.29 35.05 -4.03
N THR A 102 -30.55 34.82 -2.74
CA THR A 102 -30.19 33.60 -2.01
C THR A 102 -31.44 32.86 -1.55
N GLY A 103 -31.32 31.56 -1.31
CA GLY A 103 -32.38 30.78 -0.67
C GLY A 103 -33.42 30.18 -1.61
N ALA A 104 -33.15 30.16 -2.92
CA ALA A 104 -34.00 29.43 -3.87
C ALA A 104 -33.87 27.91 -3.66
N SER A 105 -35.01 27.21 -3.61
CA SER A 105 -35.10 25.74 -3.63
C SER A 105 -35.51 25.18 -5.00
N ALA A 106 -35.98 26.05 -5.89
CA ALA A 106 -36.36 25.74 -7.27
C ALA A 106 -35.96 26.87 -8.21
N LEU A 107 -35.59 26.54 -9.45
CA LEU A 107 -35.21 27.51 -10.48
C LEU A 107 -35.86 27.20 -11.83
N ARG A 108 -36.19 28.26 -12.56
CA ARG A 108 -36.38 28.26 -14.01
C ARG A 108 -35.12 28.80 -14.66
N VAL A 109 -34.55 28.04 -15.58
CA VAL A 109 -33.22 28.29 -16.15
C VAL A 109 -33.34 28.46 -17.65
N ARG A 110 -32.59 29.43 -18.20
CA ARG A 110 -32.31 29.55 -19.63
C ARG A 110 -30.80 29.49 -19.86
N LEU A 111 -30.39 28.60 -20.76
CA LEU A 111 -29.04 28.53 -21.30
C LEU A 111 -29.07 28.95 -22.78
N SER A 112 -28.20 29.89 -23.14
CA SER A 112 -28.07 30.40 -24.52
C SER A 112 -26.62 30.27 -24.99
N PRO A 113 -26.34 29.83 -26.22
CA PRO A 113 -24.96 29.69 -26.71
C PRO A 113 -24.16 30.99 -26.61
N ALA A 114 -22.92 30.87 -26.13
CA ALA A 114 -21.97 31.98 -25.94
C ALA A 114 -20.59 31.69 -26.56
N GLY A 115 -20.46 30.63 -27.36
CA GLY A 115 -19.25 30.17 -28.04
C GLY A 115 -19.41 28.73 -28.55
N SER A 116 -18.36 28.14 -29.16
CA SER A 116 -18.39 26.74 -29.63
C SER A 116 -18.59 25.73 -28.49
N ASP A 117 -18.05 26.04 -27.32
CA ASP A 117 -18.05 25.17 -26.14
C ASP A 117 -18.51 25.94 -24.89
N ALA A 118 -19.36 26.97 -25.05
CA ALA A 118 -19.77 27.83 -23.96
C ALA A 118 -21.24 28.24 -24.02
N PHE A 119 -21.88 28.35 -22.85
CA PHE A 119 -23.26 28.82 -22.69
C PHE A 119 -23.33 29.97 -21.68
N SER A 120 -24.14 30.99 -21.96
CA SER A 120 -24.59 31.94 -20.95
C SER A 120 -25.73 31.33 -20.14
N LEU A 121 -25.79 31.64 -18.84
CA LEU A 121 -26.79 31.12 -17.91
C LEU A 121 -27.59 32.27 -17.30
N LEU A 122 -28.91 32.14 -17.28
CA LEU A 122 -29.83 32.96 -16.50
C LEU A 122 -30.80 32.06 -15.75
N ALA A 123 -30.86 32.18 -14.42
CA ALA A 123 -31.80 31.45 -13.58
C ALA A 123 -32.64 32.39 -12.72
N VAL A 124 -33.94 32.14 -12.66
CA VAL A 124 -34.92 32.84 -11.83
C VAL A 124 -35.63 31.85 -10.90
N ASP A 125 -36.27 32.33 -9.84
CA ASP A 125 -37.13 31.53 -8.98
C ASP A 125 -38.53 31.28 -9.58
N GLY A 126 -39.42 30.63 -8.83
CA GLY A 126 -40.79 30.35 -9.28
C GLY A 126 -41.65 31.60 -9.51
N GLU A 127 -41.27 32.73 -8.93
CA GLU A 127 -41.93 34.05 -9.09
C GLU A 127 -41.33 34.88 -10.24
N GLY A 128 -40.27 34.38 -10.89
CA GLY A 128 -39.57 35.05 -11.99
C GLY A 128 -38.44 35.98 -11.53
N GLN A 129 -38.14 36.07 -10.23
CA GLN A 129 -37.06 36.94 -9.75
C GLN A 129 -35.68 36.35 -10.07
N PRO A 130 -34.72 37.14 -10.60
CA PRO A 130 -33.37 36.68 -10.87
C PRO A 130 -32.67 36.13 -9.63
N VAL A 131 -32.09 34.93 -9.75
CA VAL A 131 -31.32 34.27 -8.68
C VAL A 131 -29.83 34.24 -9.02
N VAL A 132 -29.46 33.73 -10.21
CA VAL A 132 -28.05 33.67 -10.65
C VAL A 132 -27.95 33.88 -12.16
N SER A 133 -26.86 34.53 -12.60
CA SER A 133 -26.52 34.68 -14.01
C SER A 133 -25.03 34.50 -14.26
N ALA A 134 -24.64 33.97 -15.42
CA ALA A 134 -23.25 33.91 -15.87
C ALA A 134 -23.15 34.28 -17.35
N ALA A 135 -22.15 35.08 -17.73
CA ALA A 135 -21.96 35.47 -19.13
C ALA A 135 -21.44 34.31 -19.99
N ALA A 136 -20.59 33.45 -19.43
CA ALA A 136 -20.14 32.23 -20.09
C ALA A 136 -19.79 31.12 -19.08
N MET A 137 -20.28 29.93 -19.37
CA MET A 137 -19.94 28.66 -18.74
C MET A 137 -19.38 27.76 -19.83
N VAL A 138 -18.07 27.50 -19.75
CA VAL A 138 -17.31 26.70 -20.72
C VAL A 138 -17.42 25.24 -20.32
N SER A 139 -17.84 24.38 -21.25
CA SER A 139 -17.89 22.94 -21.07
C SER A 139 -16.78 22.25 -21.86
N ARG A 140 -16.31 21.11 -21.37
CA ARG A 140 -15.32 20.26 -22.06
C ARG A 140 -15.85 18.84 -22.19
N PRO A 141 -15.54 18.14 -23.29
CA PRO A 141 -15.81 16.71 -23.38
C PRO A 141 -15.03 15.98 -22.31
N ALA A 142 -15.71 15.06 -21.66
CA ALA A 142 -15.21 14.24 -20.59
C ALA A 142 -14.86 12.87 -21.19
N ASP A 143 -13.59 12.49 -21.10
CA ASP A 143 -13.11 11.20 -21.62
C ASP A 143 -13.67 10.08 -20.73
N ALA A 144 -14.59 9.29 -21.27
CA ALA A 144 -15.20 8.17 -20.54
C ALA A 144 -14.17 7.14 -20.05
N SER A 145 -12.99 7.05 -20.70
CA SER A 145 -11.89 6.19 -20.24
C SER A 145 -11.16 6.72 -19.00
N GLN A 146 -11.27 8.03 -18.71
CA GLN A 146 -10.74 8.67 -17.51
C GLN A 146 -11.76 8.71 -16.36
N LEU A 147 -13.05 8.53 -16.67
CA LEU A 147 -14.18 8.65 -15.75
C LEU A 147 -14.84 7.33 -15.38
N ALA A 148 -14.56 6.26 -16.12
CA ALA A 148 -14.50 4.94 -15.50
C ALA A 148 -13.58 5.10 -14.27
N GLY A 149 -14.12 4.98 -13.06
CA GLY A 149 -13.32 5.00 -11.84
C GLY A 149 -12.12 4.05 -11.99
N PRO A 150 -11.06 4.20 -11.17
CA PRO A 150 -9.85 3.38 -11.27
C PRO A 150 -10.26 1.94 -11.54
N SER A 151 -9.80 1.41 -12.67
CA SER A 151 -10.19 0.14 -13.30
C SER A 151 -10.85 -0.84 -12.34
N THR A 152 -11.98 -1.42 -12.73
CA THR A 152 -12.74 -2.48 -12.04
C THR A 152 -11.95 -3.80 -11.83
N GLY A 153 -10.61 -3.77 -11.79
CA GLY A 153 -9.73 -4.92 -11.58
C GLY A 153 -8.78 -4.73 -10.40
N ALA A 154 -7.99 -5.79 -10.13
CA ALA A 154 -7.02 -5.89 -9.04
C ALA A 154 -5.79 -4.96 -9.23
N GLY A 155 -6.01 -3.65 -9.23
CA GLY A 155 -4.97 -2.63 -9.27
C GLY A 155 -4.15 -2.58 -7.97
N LEU A 156 -3.04 -1.83 -8.00
CA LEU A 156 -2.24 -1.60 -6.81
C LEU A 156 -2.92 -0.58 -5.89
N LEU A 157 -2.90 -0.89 -4.59
CA LEU A 157 -3.33 0.01 -3.53
C LEU A 157 -2.11 0.46 -2.72
N SER A 158 -2.11 1.69 -2.23
CA SER A 158 -1.11 2.20 -1.28
C SER A 158 -1.72 2.31 0.11
N LEU A 159 -0.89 2.01 1.12
CA LEU A 159 -1.21 2.32 2.50
C LEU A 159 -0.96 3.82 2.75
N GLU A 160 -2.01 4.55 3.09
CA GLU A 160 -1.95 5.96 3.49
C GLU A 160 -2.42 6.14 4.93
N TRP A 161 -1.81 7.08 5.63
CA TRP A 161 -2.22 7.45 6.98
C TRP A 161 -2.97 8.77 6.92
N ALA A 162 -4.28 8.70 7.17
CA ALA A 162 -5.16 9.85 7.06
C ALA A 162 -5.26 10.56 8.42
N PRO A 163 -5.18 11.91 8.47
CA PRO A 163 -5.40 12.65 9.70
C PRO A 163 -6.86 12.55 10.14
N LEU A 164 -7.06 12.32 11.44
CA LEU A 164 -8.36 12.27 12.07
C LEU A 164 -8.58 13.53 12.92
N SER A 165 -9.71 14.20 12.71
CA SER A 165 -10.10 15.36 13.53
C SER A 165 -10.61 14.89 14.90
N LEU A 166 -9.98 15.38 15.97
CA LEU A 166 -10.36 15.05 17.33
C LEU A 166 -11.52 15.91 17.82
N GLY A 167 -12.46 15.30 18.54
CA GLY A 167 -13.44 16.00 19.37
C GLY A 167 -12.89 16.26 20.78
N SER A 168 -13.68 16.90 21.64
CA SER A 168 -13.36 17.02 23.07
C SER A 168 -13.38 15.64 23.72
N ALA A 169 -12.23 15.16 24.19
CA ALA A 169 -12.11 13.87 24.87
C ALA A 169 -12.69 13.93 26.29
N SER A 170 -13.40 12.88 26.72
CA SER A 170 -13.66 12.65 28.14
C SER A 170 -12.42 12.03 28.79
N GLU A 171 -12.00 12.51 29.97
CA GLU A 171 -10.93 11.87 30.74
C GLU A 171 -11.34 10.43 31.10
N GLN A 172 -10.68 9.45 30.47
CA GLN A 172 -10.76 8.04 30.82
C GLN A 172 -9.44 7.61 31.43
N ALA A 173 -9.48 6.91 32.57
CA ALA A 173 -8.28 6.41 33.22
C ALA A 173 -7.85 5.09 32.55
N TRP A 174 -6.62 5.08 32.00
CA TRP A 174 -6.01 3.88 31.41
C TRP A 174 -4.96 3.30 32.36
N VAL A 175 -5.03 2.00 32.62
CA VAL A 175 -4.08 1.28 33.48
C VAL A 175 -2.91 0.78 32.66
N ARG A 176 -1.68 1.00 33.13
CA ARG A 176 -0.48 0.47 32.49
C ARG A 176 -0.26 -0.98 32.94
N VAL A 177 -0.13 -1.91 31.98
CA VAL A 177 0.31 -3.28 32.23
C VAL A 177 1.84 -3.33 32.10
N GLY A 178 2.49 -3.87 33.13
CA GLY A 178 3.94 -4.03 33.17
C GLY A 178 4.43 -5.24 32.36
N PRO A 179 5.77 -5.41 32.22
CA PRO A 179 6.36 -6.55 31.52
C PRO A 179 6.09 -7.91 32.19
N GLU A 180 5.77 -7.91 33.49
CA GLU A 180 5.38 -9.12 34.24
C GLU A 180 3.94 -9.57 33.94
N LEU A 181 3.23 -8.85 33.05
CA LEU A 181 1.84 -9.12 32.65
C LEU A 181 0.86 -9.13 33.82
N ASP A 182 1.06 -8.24 34.79
CA ASP A 182 0.11 -7.96 35.87
C ASP A 182 -1.16 -7.33 35.31
N LEU A 183 -2.04 -8.17 34.77
CA LEU A 183 -3.33 -7.75 34.25
C LEU A 183 -4.25 -7.31 35.40
N PRO A 184 -5.09 -6.27 35.19
CA PRO A 184 -6.13 -5.90 36.15
C PRO A 184 -7.00 -7.10 36.56
N GLU A 185 -7.54 -7.10 37.77
CA GLU A 185 -8.48 -8.14 38.16
C GLU A 185 -9.73 -8.09 37.27
N ALA A 186 -10.18 -9.26 36.79
CA ALA A 186 -11.42 -9.36 36.03
C ALA A 186 -12.59 -8.98 36.94
N THR A 187 -13.28 -7.89 36.58
CA THR A 187 -14.51 -7.41 37.24
C THR A 187 -15.63 -7.29 36.20
N ASP A 188 -16.86 -7.02 36.64
CA ASP A 188 -17.98 -6.76 35.73
C ASP A 188 -17.87 -5.40 35.00
N GLU A 189 -16.88 -4.57 35.35
CA GLU A 189 -16.65 -3.26 34.72
C GLU A 189 -15.65 -3.34 33.55
N PRO A 190 -15.85 -2.55 32.47
CA PRO A 190 -14.90 -2.49 31.37
C PRO A 190 -13.50 -2.03 31.80
N VAL A 191 -12.48 -2.77 31.40
CA VAL A 191 -11.07 -2.47 31.70
C VAL A 191 -10.42 -1.75 30.53
N LEU A 192 -9.82 -0.58 30.79
CA LEU A 192 -9.00 0.17 29.83
C LEU A 192 -7.52 0.03 30.21
N ALA A 193 -6.78 -0.74 29.43
CA ALA A 193 -5.38 -1.06 29.69
C ALA A 193 -4.48 -0.68 28.52
N TRP A 194 -3.22 -0.36 28.79
CA TRP A 194 -2.19 -0.23 27.76
C TRP A 194 -0.89 -0.90 28.17
N ALA A 195 -0.15 -1.41 27.18
CA ALA A 195 1.12 -2.07 27.38
C ALA A 195 2.09 -1.73 26.24
N GLU A 196 3.38 -1.69 26.54
CA GLU A 196 4.46 -1.52 25.56
C GLU A 196 5.29 -2.81 25.59
N PRO A 197 4.97 -3.82 24.75
CA PRO A 197 5.70 -5.09 24.73
C PRO A 197 7.15 -4.85 24.28
N ALA A 198 8.09 -5.54 24.93
CA ALA A 198 9.51 -5.38 24.63
C ALA A 198 9.92 -6.01 23.28
N ASP A 199 9.23 -7.08 22.89
CA ASP A 199 9.49 -7.84 21.67
C ASP A 199 8.22 -8.57 21.20
N LEU A 200 8.33 -9.27 20.07
CA LEU A 200 7.22 -10.01 19.47
C LEU A 200 6.72 -11.19 20.34
N PRO A 201 7.59 -12.00 20.99
CA PRO A 201 7.14 -12.98 21.99
C PRO A 201 6.38 -12.36 23.18
N GLY A 202 6.83 -11.22 23.70
CA GLY A 202 6.15 -10.51 24.77
C GLY A 202 4.79 -9.97 24.34
N ALA A 203 4.66 -9.51 23.09
CA ALA A 203 3.38 -9.13 22.52
C ALA A 203 2.43 -10.32 22.39
N LEU A 204 2.92 -11.50 22.00
CA LEU A 204 2.13 -12.73 21.94
C LEU A 204 1.62 -13.12 23.34
N ALA A 205 2.50 -13.15 24.33
CA ALA A 205 2.13 -13.47 25.72
C ALA A 205 1.10 -12.48 26.28
N LEU A 206 1.26 -11.18 26.00
CA LEU A 206 0.30 -10.14 26.39
C LEU A 206 -1.08 -10.38 25.77
N VAL A 207 -1.14 -10.64 24.47
CA VAL A 207 -2.41 -10.87 23.75
C VAL A 207 -3.08 -12.14 24.27
N GLN A 208 -2.32 -13.23 24.46
CA GLN A 208 -2.85 -14.48 25.00
C GLN A 208 -3.42 -14.28 26.42
N ALA A 209 -2.66 -13.63 27.32
CA ALA A 209 -3.12 -13.36 28.67
C ALA A 209 -4.39 -12.48 28.70
N TRP A 210 -4.47 -11.48 27.82
CA TRP A 210 -5.68 -10.65 27.69
C TRP A 210 -6.90 -11.44 27.21
N LEU A 211 -6.71 -12.33 26.23
CA LEU A 211 -7.78 -13.19 25.73
C LEU A 211 -8.24 -14.21 26.77
N GLU A 212 -7.31 -14.76 27.55
CA GLU A 212 -7.60 -15.69 28.65
C GLU A 212 -8.35 -15.02 29.80
N ALA A 213 -8.06 -13.75 30.10
CA ALA A 213 -8.73 -12.99 31.15
C ALA A 213 -10.22 -12.73 30.86
N ALA A 214 -10.65 -12.80 29.59
CA ALA A 214 -12.05 -12.73 29.16
C ALA A 214 -12.83 -11.53 29.72
N TYR A 215 -12.24 -10.33 29.63
CA TYR A 215 -12.86 -9.09 30.11
C TYR A 215 -14.22 -8.78 29.45
N PRO A 216 -15.12 -8.05 30.14
CA PRO A 216 -16.44 -7.72 29.63
C PRO A 216 -16.38 -6.78 28.41
N ALA A 217 -17.47 -6.75 27.64
CA ALA A 217 -17.61 -5.90 26.46
C ALA A 217 -17.34 -4.42 26.79
N GLY A 218 -16.63 -3.74 25.90
CA GLY A 218 -16.17 -2.36 26.11
C GLY A 218 -14.78 -2.25 26.73
N SER A 219 -14.22 -3.35 27.23
CA SER A 219 -12.81 -3.40 27.65
C SER A 219 -11.88 -3.23 26.44
N ARG A 220 -10.73 -2.59 26.65
CA ARG A 220 -9.76 -2.26 25.61
C ARG A 220 -8.33 -2.46 26.10
N LEU A 221 -7.51 -3.05 25.23
CA LEU A 221 -6.07 -3.15 25.42
C LEU A 221 -5.35 -2.41 24.28
N ALA A 222 -4.69 -1.30 24.61
CA ALA A 222 -3.82 -0.58 23.70
C ALA A 222 -2.40 -1.17 23.72
N VAL A 223 -2.03 -1.86 22.64
CA VAL A 223 -0.67 -2.35 22.40
C VAL A 223 0.13 -1.22 21.74
N ARG A 224 1.03 -0.63 22.53
CA ARG A 224 1.82 0.55 22.16
C ARG A 224 3.16 0.13 21.56
N THR A 225 3.52 0.73 20.42
CA THR A 225 4.86 0.67 19.80
C THR A 225 5.43 2.07 19.64
N ARG A 226 6.73 2.18 19.34
CA ARG A 226 7.39 3.47 19.05
C ARG A 226 8.03 3.45 17.68
N ALA A 227 7.69 4.41 16.84
CA ALA A 227 8.23 4.56 15.48
C ALA A 227 8.33 3.23 14.71
N ALA A 228 7.35 2.33 14.88
CA ALA A 228 7.32 1.00 14.28
C ALA A 228 6.60 0.98 12.92
N VAL A 229 5.94 2.09 12.56
CA VAL A 229 5.27 2.29 11.26
C VAL A 229 5.71 3.62 10.63
N ALA A 230 5.78 3.67 9.31
CA ALA A 230 5.96 4.93 8.58
C ALA A 230 4.58 5.57 8.36
N ALA A 231 4.24 6.57 9.18
CA ALA A 231 2.93 7.22 9.17
C ALA A 231 2.92 8.49 8.32
N VAL A 232 4.04 9.20 8.23
CA VAL A 232 4.18 10.38 7.35
C VAL A 232 5.36 10.24 6.41
N GLU A 233 5.33 11.00 5.31
CA GLU A 233 6.43 11.01 4.34
C GLU A 233 7.72 11.49 5.01
N GLY A 234 8.79 10.71 4.88
CA GLY A 234 10.07 10.96 5.53
C GLY A 234 10.22 10.35 6.92
N ASP A 235 9.21 9.65 7.45
CA ASP A 235 9.36 8.88 8.69
C ASP A 235 10.46 7.82 8.56
N MET A 236 11.42 7.86 9.48
CA MET A 236 12.33 6.75 9.72
C MET A 236 11.63 5.74 10.63
N VAL A 237 11.53 4.48 10.20
CA VAL A 237 11.04 3.39 11.06
C VAL A 237 12.18 2.97 11.99
N ALA A 238 12.37 3.70 13.08
CA ALA A 238 13.44 3.46 14.04
C ALA A 238 13.17 2.26 14.95
N GLY A 239 11.90 1.97 15.26
CA GLY A 239 11.49 0.80 16.05
C GLY A 239 11.14 -0.40 15.17
N LEU A 240 11.99 -0.71 14.18
CA LEU A 240 11.72 -1.75 13.19
C LEU A 240 11.49 -3.12 13.84
N GLU A 241 12.20 -3.44 14.93
CA GLU A 241 12.03 -4.67 15.72
C GLU A 241 10.62 -4.85 16.29
N SER A 242 9.89 -3.76 16.51
CA SER A 242 8.53 -3.78 17.06
C SER A 242 7.46 -3.82 15.96
N SER A 243 7.83 -3.69 14.68
CA SER A 243 6.85 -3.61 13.57
C SER A 243 6.05 -4.90 13.39
N GLY A 244 6.65 -6.06 13.68
CA GLY A 244 5.95 -7.35 13.65
C GLY A 244 4.77 -7.46 14.64
N VAL A 245 4.79 -6.69 15.74
CA VAL A 245 3.70 -6.66 16.73
C VAL A 245 2.39 -6.26 16.08
N TRP A 246 2.42 -5.33 15.12
CA TRP A 246 1.24 -4.89 14.39
C TRP A 246 0.59 -6.03 13.60
N GLY A 247 1.37 -6.84 12.89
CA GLY A 247 0.85 -7.99 12.14
C GLY A 247 0.22 -9.05 13.03
N LEU A 248 0.88 -9.36 14.16
CA LEU A 248 0.37 -10.29 15.17
C LEU A 248 -0.97 -9.81 15.75
N VAL A 249 -1.03 -8.56 16.21
CA VAL A 249 -2.23 -8.00 16.84
C VAL A 249 -3.36 -7.82 15.83
N ARG A 250 -3.08 -7.47 14.57
CA ARG A 250 -4.09 -7.47 13.49
C ARG A 250 -4.71 -8.84 13.30
N SER A 251 -3.91 -9.90 13.30
CA SER A 251 -4.41 -11.28 13.22
C SER A 251 -5.31 -11.61 14.42
N ALA A 252 -4.88 -11.24 15.63
CA ALA A 252 -5.68 -11.40 16.84
C ALA A 252 -6.99 -10.57 16.81
N GLN A 253 -6.98 -9.36 16.24
CA GLN A 253 -8.18 -8.54 16.04
C GLN A 253 -9.18 -9.20 15.08
N SER A 254 -8.69 -9.92 14.06
CA SER A 254 -9.53 -10.67 13.13
C SER A 254 -10.09 -11.96 13.74
N GLU A 255 -9.29 -12.66 14.56
CA GLU A 255 -9.72 -13.86 15.30
C GLU A 255 -10.70 -13.52 16.44
N HIS A 256 -10.48 -12.39 17.12
CA HIS A 256 -11.22 -11.93 18.29
C HIS A 256 -11.68 -10.47 18.17
N PRO A 257 -12.66 -10.15 17.29
CA PRO A 257 -13.08 -8.77 17.03
C PRO A 257 -13.59 -7.99 18.24
N ASP A 258 -14.12 -8.69 19.23
CA ASP A 258 -14.72 -8.16 20.45
C ASP A 258 -13.72 -8.01 21.61
N ALA A 259 -12.48 -8.48 21.45
CA ALA A 259 -11.46 -8.44 22.50
C ALA A 259 -10.91 -7.02 22.77
N GLY A 260 -11.37 -5.99 22.04
CA GLY A 260 -10.99 -4.61 22.31
C GLY A 260 -9.51 -4.28 22.10
N LEU A 261 -8.79 -5.08 21.31
CA LEU A 261 -7.38 -4.84 20.98
C LEU A 261 -7.24 -3.59 20.10
N VAL A 262 -6.36 -2.67 20.50
CA VAL A 262 -6.04 -1.42 19.80
C VAL A 262 -4.53 -1.34 19.57
N LEU A 263 -4.11 -1.05 18.35
CA LEU A 263 -2.71 -0.74 18.02
C LEU A 263 -2.47 0.76 18.06
N LEU A 264 -1.38 1.15 18.71
CA LEU A 264 -0.97 2.54 18.85
C LEU A 264 0.54 2.66 18.61
N ASP A 265 0.94 3.54 17.70
CA ASP A 265 2.35 3.89 17.51
C ASP A 265 2.59 5.39 17.72
N ASP A 266 3.66 5.78 18.40
CA ASP A 266 4.01 7.18 18.59
C ASP A 266 5.50 7.49 18.36
N ASP A 267 5.80 8.78 18.19
CA ASP A 267 7.15 9.31 17.98
C ASP A 267 7.92 9.60 19.29
N GLY A 268 7.31 9.35 20.45
CA GLY A 268 7.88 9.67 21.76
C GLY A 268 7.94 11.17 22.08
N GLY A 269 7.37 12.03 21.24
CA GLY A 269 7.37 13.48 21.42
C GLY A 269 6.38 13.95 22.49
N PRO A 270 6.63 15.11 23.13
CA PRO A 270 5.75 15.66 24.16
C PRO A 270 4.34 15.96 23.64
N GLU A 271 4.21 16.48 22.41
CA GLU A 271 2.92 16.76 21.78
C GLU A 271 2.09 15.48 21.55
N SER A 272 2.74 14.39 21.14
CA SER A 272 2.09 13.09 20.97
C SER A 272 1.66 12.49 22.32
N ALA A 273 2.44 12.70 23.38
CA ALA A 273 2.07 12.25 24.73
C ALA A 273 0.80 12.96 25.24
N GLU A 274 0.61 14.24 24.92
CA GLU A 274 -0.59 15.01 25.26
C GLU A 274 -1.82 14.53 24.48
N SER A 275 -1.66 14.17 23.21
CA SER A 275 -2.75 13.66 22.35
C SER A 275 -3.18 12.22 22.63
N LEU A 276 -2.42 11.45 23.43
CA LEU A 276 -2.62 10.02 23.65
C LEU A 276 -4.05 9.67 24.12
N GLY A 277 -4.54 10.35 25.15
CA GLY A 277 -5.87 10.07 25.71
C GLY A 277 -6.99 10.37 24.69
N ALA A 278 -6.87 11.47 23.96
CA ALA A 278 -7.82 11.84 22.93
C ALA A 278 -7.81 10.86 21.75
N ALA A 279 -6.63 10.36 21.38
CA ALA A 279 -6.48 9.37 20.32
C ALA A 279 -7.16 8.04 20.68
N LEU A 280 -6.94 7.52 21.89
CA LEU A 280 -7.55 6.27 22.34
C LEU A 280 -9.08 6.36 22.48
N ALA A 281 -9.60 7.55 22.77
CA ALA A 281 -11.04 7.82 22.84
C ALA A 281 -11.75 7.83 21.48
N THR A 282 -11.02 7.87 20.36
CA THR A 282 -11.61 7.90 18.99
C THR A 282 -12.39 6.64 18.64
N GLY A 283 -12.10 5.52 19.30
CA GLY A 283 -12.70 4.24 18.97
C GLY A 283 -11.97 3.46 17.87
N GLU A 284 -10.99 4.06 17.19
CA GLU A 284 -10.21 3.42 16.12
C GLU A 284 -9.34 2.27 16.66
N LYS A 285 -9.16 1.24 15.84
CA LYS A 285 -8.39 0.02 16.20
C LYS A 285 -6.90 0.14 15.92
N GLU A 286 -6.50 1.12 15.11
CA GLU A 286 -5.12 1.32 14.65
C GLU A 286 -4.84 2.82 14.55
N ILE A 287 -3.83 3.29 15.28
CA ILE A 287 -3.54 4.72 15.46
C ILE A 287 -2.03 4.96 15.37
N ALA A 288 -1.63 6.03 14.68
CA ALA A 288 -0.28 6.58 14.77
C ALA A 288 -0.32 8.06 15.23
N LEU A 289 0.60 8.43 16.11
CA LEU A 289 0.78 9.79 16.64
C LEU A 289 2.10 10.37 16.14
N ARG A 290 2.04 11.52 15.47
CA ARG A 290 3.20 12.24 14.93
C ARG A 290 3.03 13.73 15.21
N ALA A 291 3.92 14.33 15.99
CA ALA A 291 3.86 15.75 16.38
C ALA A 291 2.44 16.18 16.80
N GLY A 292 1.80 15.39 17.68
CA GLY A 292 0.44 15.64 18.17
C GLY A 292 -0.70 15.31 17.19
N ALA A 293 -0.42 15.05 15.90
CA ALA A 293 -1.42 14.66 14.92
C ALA A 293 -1.83 13.18 15.08
N VAL A 294 -3.14 12.91 15.07
CA VAL A 294 -3.70 11.55 15.12
C VAL A 294 -3.96 11.06 13.70
N LEU A 295 -3.33 9.96 13.34
CA LEU A 295 -3.35 9.38 12.01
C LEU A 295 -3.91 7.95 12.06
N VAL A 296 -4.66 7.57 11.04
CA VAL A 296 -5.25 6.22 10.92
C VAL A 296 -4.95 5.60 9.55
N PRO A 297 -4.66 4.29 9.47
CA PRO A 297 -4.24 3.65 8.23
C PRO A 297 -5.43 3.40 7.31
N ARG A 298 -5.27 3.66 6.01
CA ARG A 298 -6.29 3.53 4.97
C ARG A 298 -5.63 3.07 3.66
N LEU A 299 -6.12 1.98 3.08
CA LEU A 299 -5.76 1.59 1.72
C LEU A 299 -6.50 2.48 0.72
N ARG A 300 -5.76 2.99 -0.27
CA ARG A 300 -6.31 3.75 -1.39
C ARG A 300 -5.82 3.22 -2.72
N ALA A 301 -6.68 3.31 -3.73
CA ALA A 301 -6.28 2.99 -5.10
C ALA A 301 -5.22 3.98 -5.59
N ILE A 302 -4.11 3.44 -6.09
CA ILE A 302 -3.06 4.27 -6.68
C ILE A 302 -3.57 4.77 -8.03
N SER A 303 -4.03 6.02 -8.05
CA SER A 303 -4.58 6.69 -9.23
C SER A 303 -3.52 7.58 -9.87
N GLY A 304 -3.37 7.53 -11.19
CA GLY A 304 -2.63 8.55 -11.95
C GLY A 304 -1.11 8.64 -11.67
N GLY A 305 -0.39 7.52 -11.80
CA GLY A 305 1.08 7.54 -11.87
C GLY A 305 1.54 7.67 -13.33
N LEU A 306 2.68 8.36 -13.55
CA LEU A 306 3.38 8.33 -14.83
C LEU A 306 3.67 6.86 -15.20
N GLU A 307 3.01 6.37 -16.24
CA GLU A 307 3.29 5.05 -16.80
C GLU A 307 4.52 5.14 -17.70
N LEU A 308 5.52 4.33 -17.40
CA LEU A 308 6.73 4.24 -18.23
C LEU A 308 6.53 3.15 -19.29
N PRO A 309 6.95 3.38 -20.55
CA PRO A 309 6.86 2.40 -21.61
C PRO A 309 7.58 1.11 -21.21
N ALA A 310 6.88 -0.01 -21.37
CA ALA A 310 7.40 -1.30 -21.00
C ALA A 310 7.70 -2.12 -22.26
N GLY A 311 8.99 -2.32 -22.56
CA GLY A 311 9.46 -3.00 -23.78
C GLY A 311 10.81 -2.50 -24.30
N PRO A 312 11.30 -3.06 -25.42
CA PRO A 312 12.52 -2.61 -26.07
C PRO A 312 12.27 -1.27 -26.79
N GLY A 313 12.93 -0.21 -26.33
CA GLY A 313 12.94 1.11 -26.95
C GLY A 313 13.33 2.19 -25.95
N ALA A 314 14.07 3.19 -26.38
CA ALA A 314 14.37 4.36 -25.56
C ALA A 314 13.15 5.28 -25.44
N TRP A 315 13.00 5.90 -24.28
CA TRP A 315 11.97 6.88 -23.99
C TRP A 315 12.55 8.08 -23.25
N ARG A 316 11.81 9.17 -23.21
CA ARG A 316 12.13 10.35 -22.40
C ARG A 316 10.88 10.93 -21.76
N LEU A 317 11.03 11.64 -20.65
CA LEU A 317 9.94 12.36 -20.03
C LEU A 317 9.67 13.69 -20.74
N GLU A 318 8.40 14.00 -20.89
CA GLU A 318 7.87 15.26 -21.40
C GLU A 318 6.79 15.80 -20.46
N TRP A 319 6.66 17.13 -20.45
CA TRP A 319 5.67 17.84 -19.66
C TRP A 319 4.51 18.20 -20.57
N ALA A 320 3.29 17.93 -20.11
CA ALA A 320 2.07 18.29 -20.81
C ALA A 320 1.92 19.81 -20.84
N ALA A 321 1.26 20.31 -21.89
CA ALA A 321 0.91 21.72 -21.99
C ALA A 321 -0.14 22.09 -20.93
N GLY A 322 -0.13 23.36 -20.49
CA GLY A 322 -1.18 23.91 -19.62
C GLY A 322 -0.80 24.17 -18.16
N GLY A 323 0.48 24.08 -17.80
CA GLY A 323 0.97 24.51 -16.48
C GLY A 323 0.71 23.54 -15.34
N ASP A 324 0.39 22.28 -15.65
CA ASP A 324 0.19 21.23 -14.65
C ASP A 324 1.51 20.47 -14.38
N LEU A 325 2.01 20.59 -13.14
CA LEU A 325 3.23 19.89 -12.71
C LEU A 325 3.07 18.36 -12.70
N ASP A 326 1.85 17.85 -12.64
CA ASP A 326 1.56 16.42 -12.69
C ASP A 326 1.35 15.87 -14.09
N GLY A 327 1.26 16.75 -15.09
CA GLY A 327 1.15 16.40 -16.49
C GLY A 327 2.44 15.80 -17.08
N VAL A 328 3.22 15.02 -16.34
CA VAL A 328 4.43 14.38 -16.87
C VAL A 328 4.04 13.08 -17.57
N ARG A 329 4.55 12.88 -18.79
CA ARG A 329 4.34 11.67 -19.59
C ARG A 329 5.65 11.15 -20.14
N ALA A 330 5.74 9.85 -20.37
CA ALA A 330 6.88 9.25 -21.06
C ALA A 330 6.53 9.10 -22.55
N VAL A 331 7.45 9.53 -23.41
CA VAL A 331 7.30 9.45 -24.87
C VAL A 331 8.47 8.70 -25.49
N PRO A 332 8.28 8.03 -26.64
CA PRO A 332 9.39 7.39 -27.36
C PRO A 332 10.51 8.39 -27.70
N ALA A 333 11.76 7.95 -27.57
CA ALA A 333 12.96 8.73 -27.84
C ALA A 333 13.89 7.98 -28.82
N PRO A 334 13.49 7.79 -30.09
CA PRO A 334 14.28 7.04 -31.07
C PRO A 334 15.67 7.66 -31.32
N ASP A 335 15.81 8.97 -31.10
CA ASP A 335 17.09 9.67 -31.22
C ASP A 335 18.17 9.18 -30.24
N ALA A 336 17.79 8.50 -29.15
CA ALA A 336 18.76 7.88 -28.24
C ALA A 336 19.40 6.61 -28.83
N GLU A 337 18.77 5.99 -29.83
CA GLU A 337 19.15 4.71 -30.42
C GLU A 337 19.82 4.86 -31.80
N ARG A 338 19.93 6.09 -32.32
CA ARG A 338 20.62 6.36 -33.59
C ARG A 338 22.11 5.99 -33.55
N PRO A 339 22.77 5.67 -34.67
CA PRO A 339 24.22 5.49 -34.69
C PRO A 339 24.98 6.69 -34.10
N LEU A 340 26.08 6.43 -33.38
CA LEU A 340 26.91 7.47 -32.77
C LEU A 340 27.72 8.24 -33.82
N GLY A 341 27.72 9.56 -33.68
CA GLY A 341 28.58 10.49 -34.40
C GLY A 341 29.96 10.63 -33.74
N ALA A 342 30.77 11.54 -34.29
CA ALA A 342 32.08 11.85 -33.72
C ALA A 342 31.94 12.51 -32.34
N TYR A 343 32.80 12.11 -31.40
CA TYR A 343 32.79 12.55 -30.00
C TYR A 343 31.54 12.21 -29.20
N GLU A 344 30.65 11.37 -29.71
CA GLU A 344 29.43 10.98 -29.00
C GLU A 344 29.62 9.68 -28.22
N VAL A 345 28.98 9.61 -27.05
CA VAL A 345 28.87 8.40 -26.23
C VAL A 345 27.40 8.10 -25.96
N ARG A 346 27.06 6.82 -25.94
CA ARG A 346 25.76 6.35 -25.49
C ARG A 346 25.86 5.95 -24.04
N VAL A 347 24.93 6.43 -23.22
CA VAL A 347 24.93 6.22 -21.78
C VAL A 347 23.58 5.65 -21.36
N ALA A 348 23.62 4.53 -20.64
CA ALA A 348 22.50 3.99 -19.89
C ALA A 348 22.35 4.82 -18.61
N VAL A 349 21.41 5.76 -18.61
CA VAL A 349 21.22 6.73 -17.53
C VAL A 349 20.53 6.05 -16.36
N ARG A 350 21.08 6.25 -15.16
CA ARG A 350 20.61 5.62 -13.92
C ARG A 350 19.93 6.61 -12.99
N ALA A 351 20.45 7.84 -12.93
CA ALA A 351 19.90 8.90 -12.11
C ALA A 351 20.05 10.25 -12.81
N THR A 352 19.15 11.18 -12.52
CA THR A 352 19.13 12.49 -13.17
C THR A 352 18.64 13.58 -12.24
N GLY A 353 19.34 14.71 -12.22
CA GLY A 353 19.04 15.83 -11.34
C GLY A 353 17.88 16.68 -11.85
N VAL A 354 16.97 17.05 -10.94
CA VAL A 354 15.89 18.02 -11.18
C VAL A 354 16.39 19.41 -10.82
N ASN A 355 16.07 20.38 -11.68
CA ASN A 355 16.49 21.77 -11.56
C ASN A 355 15.28 22.71 -11.57
N PHE A 356 15.44 23.93 -11.03
CA PHE A 356 14.34 24.89 -10.94
C PHE A 356 13.79 25.27 -12.33
N ARG A 357 14.64 25.19 -13.36
CA ARG A 357 14.24 25.33 -14.77
C ARG A 357 13.17 24.32 -15.18
N ASP A 358 13.22 23.08 -14.68
CA ASP A 358 12.24 22.04 -15.01
C ASP A 358 10.87 22.38 -14.42
N VAL A 359 10.83 23.00 -13.22
CA VAL A 359 9.59 23.52 -12.62
C VAL A 359 9.02 24.65 -13.47
N LEU A 360 9.84 25.61 -13.89
CA LEU A 360 9.39 26.72 -14.75
C LEU A 360 8.88 26.22 -16.10
N LYS A 361 9.51 25.18 -16.67
CA LYS A 361 9.01 24.55 -17.90
C LYS A 361 7.67 23.86 -17.67
N GLY A 362 7.50 23.16 -16.55
CA GLY A 362 6.24 22.50 -16.21
C GLY A 362 5.09 23.48 -15.91
N LEU A 363 5.39 24.68 -15.42
CA LEU A 363 4.42 25.76 -15.22
C LEU A 363 4.17 26.62 -16.48
N ASP A 364 4.75 26.23 -17.63
CA ASP A 364 4.67 26.98 -18.90
C ASP A 364 5.14 28.44 -18.78
N MET A 365 6.14 28.68 -17.91
CA MET A 365 6.74 30.00 -17.65
C MET A 365 8.01 30.25 -18.48
N LEU A 366 8.42 29.32 -19.33
CA LEU A 366 9.55 29.45 -20.24
C LEU A 366 9.09 29.52 -21.69
N PRO A 367 9.84 30.19 -22.59
CA PRO A 367 9.54 30.22 -24.03
C PRO A 367 9.32 28.82 -24.64
N ALA A 368 8.47 28.73 -25.66
CA ALA A 368 8.11 27.45 -26.29
C ALA A 368 9.32 26.70 -26.89
N ASP A 369 10.30 27.44 -27.42
CA ASP A 369 11.56 26.96 -28.01
C ASP A 369 12.64 26.64 -26.95
N SER A 370 12.35 26.83 -25.67
CA SER A 370 13.28 26.46 -24.61
C SER A 370 13.62 24.97 -24.66
N ARG A 371 14.88 24.64 -24.38
CA ARG A 371 15.38 23.26 -24.24
C ARG A 371 14.41 22.34 -23.48
N GLN A 372 14.37 21.07 -23.91
CA GLN A 372 13.61 20.00 -23.25
C GLN A 372 13.99 19.88 -21.76
N PRO A 373 13.03 19.50 -20.90
CA PRO A 373 13.28 19.22 -19.49
C PRO A 373 14.41 18.20 -19.27
N GLY A 374 15.17 18.42 -18.22
CA GLY A 374 16.39 17.67 -17.91
C GLY A 374 17.63 18.48 -18.23
N GLY A 375 18.78 18.00 -17.78
CA GLY A 375 19.98 18.85 -17.75
C GLY A 375 21.24 18.11 -17.37
N GLU A 376 21.11 17.12 -16.50
CA GLU A 376 22.23 16.43 -15.88
C GLU A 376 21.83 15.02 -15.46
N GLY A 377 22.84 14.20 -15.22
CA GLY A 377 22.64 12.86 -14.71
C GLY A 377 23.93 12.08 -14.54
N ALA A 378 23.74 10.82 -14.21
CA ALA A 378 24.78 9.81 -14.06
C ALA A 378 24.31 8.49 -14.65
N GLY A 379 25.24 7.71 -15.18
CA GLY A 379 24.96 6.43 -15.80
C GLY A 379 26.20 5.67 -16.21
N VAL A 380 26.01 4.64 -17.04
CA VAL A 380 27.09 3.78 -17.53
C VAL A 380 27.22 3.91 -19.03
N VAL A 381 28.46 4.04 -19.52
CA VAL A 381 28.75 4.06 -20.95
C VAL A 381 28.39 2.71 -21.56
N VAL A 382 27.57 2.72 -22.60
CA VAL A 382 27.14 1.52 -23.34
C VAL A 382 27.91 1.39 -24.66
N GLU A 383 28.12 2.51 -25.34
CA GLU A 383 28.78 2.55 -26.64
C GLU A 383 29.54 3.86 -26.79
N VAL A 384 30.66 3.81 -27.50
CA VAL A 384 31.57 4.95 -27.69
C VAL A 384 31.75 5.19 -29.18
N GLY A 385 31.49 6.43 -29.60
CA GLY A 385 31.63 6.86 -30.99
C GLY A 385 33.08 7.18 -31.37
N PRO A 386 33.35 7.44 -32.67
CA PRO A 386 34.69 7.77 -33.14
C PRO A 386 35.25 9.05 -32.52
N GLY A 387 36.55 9.06 -32.20
CA GLY A 387 37.25 10.25 -31.69
C GLY A 387 37.08 10.51 -30.19
N VAL A 388 36.40 9.63 -29.46
CA VAL A 388 36.33 9.70 -27.99
C VAL A 388 37.53 8.97 -27.39
N ASP A 389 38.32 9.70 -26.61
CA ASP A 389 39.43 9.16 -25.82
C ASP A 389 39.06 9.13 -24.33
N GLY A 390 39.52 8.12 -23.60
CA GLY A 390 39.40 8.05 -22.12
C GLY A 390 38.08 7.48 -21.56
N LEU A 391 37.01 7.39 -22.35
CA LEU A 391 35.76 6.72 -21.96
C LEU A 391 35.62 5.36 -22.65
N VAL A 392 35.20 4.33 -21.91
CA VAL A 392 34.99 2.96 -22.43
C VAL A 392 33.67 2.39 -21.95
N PRO A 393 33.05 1.45 -22.70
CA PRO A 393 31.85 0.75 -22.25
C PRO A 393 32.03 0.12 -20.86
N GLY A 394 30.99 0.21 -20.02
CA GLY A 394 31.00 -0.22 -18.62
C GLY A 394 31.47 0.85 -17.62
N MET A 395 32.04 1.97 -18.08
CA MET A 395 32.49 3.05 -17.20
C MET A 395 31.32 3.86 -16.64
N ARG A 396 31.37 4.16 -15.35
CA ARG A 396 30.43 5.08 -14.67
C ARG A 396 30.80 6.52 -14.98
N VAL A 397 29.83 7.30 -15.47
CA VAL A 397 30.02 8.69 -15.91
C VAL A 397 28.90 9.60 -15.40
N MET A 398 29.24 10.86 -15.11
CA MET A 398 28.29 11.94 -14.84
C MET A 398 28.53 13.11 -15.79
N GLY A 399 27.54 13.97 -15.98
CA GLY A 399 27.67 15.08 -16.91
C GLY A 399 26.39 15.83 -17.21
N LEU A 400 26.41 16.61 -18.30
CA LEU A 400 25.24 17.31 -18.82
C LEU A 400 24.49 16.44 -19.83
N PHE A 401 23.26 16.07 -19.52
CA PHE A 401 22.44 15.14 -20.31
C PHE A 401 21.34 15.90 -21.05
N PRO A 402 20.87 15.44 -22.22
CA PRO A 402 19.89 16.18 -23.02
C PRO A 402 18.43 16.09 -22.52
N TRP A 403 18.06 15.05 -21.78
CA TRP A 403 16.70 14.82 -21.28
C TRP A 403 16.66 13.84 -20.09
N PHE A 404 15.50 13.72 -19.45
CA PHE A 404 15.19 12.65 -18.50
C PHE A 404 14.79 11.36 -19.25
N GLY A 405 15.60 10.31 -19.22
CA GLY A 405 15.27 9.02 -19.84
C GLY A 405 16.39 7.99 -19.66
N PRO A 406 16.11 6.69 -19.79
CA PRO A 406 17.05 5.61 -19.48
C PRO A 406 18.21 5.49 -20.47
N LEU A 407 18.14 6.15 -21.61
CA LEU A 407 19.19 6.15 -22.63
C LEU A 407 19.39 7.57 -23.16
N ALA A 408 20.65 7.97 -23.28
CA ALA A 408 21.03 9.25 -23.87
C ALA A 408 22.26 9.10 -24.76
N VAL A 409 22.31 9.91 -25.82
CA VAL A 409 23.52 10.16 -26.60
C VAL A 409 24.06 11.53 -26.19
N VAL A 410 25.32 11.59 -25.78
CA VAL A 410 25.93 12.77 -25.17
C VAL A 410 27.29 13.05 -25.81
N ASP A 411 27.67 14.32 -25.96
CA ASP A 411 29.04 14.69 -26.31
C ASP A 411 29.98 14.35 -25.15
N ALA A 412 31.02 13.55 -25.42
CA ALA A 412 31.95 13.04 -24.42
C ALA A 412 32.61 14.14 -23.58
N ARG A 413 32.77 15.35 -24.11
CA ARG A 413 33.41 16.49 -23.41
C ARG A 413 32.53 17.11 -22.33
N LEU A 414 31.23 16.82 -22.37
CA LEU A 414 30.27 17.27 -21.35
C LEU A 414 30.20 16.31 -20.16
N MET A 415 31.04 15.28 -20.15
CA MET A 415 31.01 14.17 -19.20
C MET A 415 32.38 13.92 -18.56
N VAL A 416 32.34 13.32 -17.37
CA VAL A 416 33.52 12.84 -16.66
C VAL A 416 33.24 11.52 -15.95
N PRO A 417 34.26 10.69 -15.69
CA PRO A 417 34.13 9.54 -14.81
C PRO A 417 33.62 9.93 -13.43
N ILE A 418 32.76 9.10 -12.84
CA ILE A 418 32.29 9.29 -11.47
C ILE A 418 33.43 8.89 -10.50
N PRO A 419 33.76 9.71 -9.47
CA PRO A 419 34.66 9.29 -8.40
C PRO A 419 34.20 7.99 -7.73
N ASP A 420 35.14 7.11 -7.36
CA ASP A 420 34.82 5.76 -6.85
C ASP A 420 33.93 5.80 -5.59
N GLU A 421 34.08 6.83 -4.76
CA GLU A 421 33.33 6.99 -3.50
C GLU A 421 31.90 7.51 -3.70
N TRP A 422 31.53 7.96 -4.91
CA TRP A 422 30.23 8.57 -5.16
C TRP A 422 29.24 7.55 -5.71
N SER A 423 28.02 7.56 -5.20
CA SER A 423 26.88 6.85 -5.79
C SER A 423 26.41 7.55 -7.08
N ASP A 424 25.63 6.83 -7.91
CA ASP A 424 25.06 7.43 -9.12
C ASP A 424 24.07 8.57 -8.79
N VAL A 425 23.42 8.53 -7.63
CA VAL A 425 22.50 9.58 -7.19
C VAL A 425 23.27 10.86 -6.81
N GLU A 426 24.33 10.74 -6.03
CA GLU A 426 25.18 11.88 -5.66
C GLU A 426 25.83 12.50 -6.89
N ALA A 427 26.33 11.64 -7.79
CA ALA A 427 26.91 12.08 -9.05
C ALA A 427 25.90 12.76 -9.97
N ALA A 428 24.64 12.31 -10.02
CA ALA A 428 23.59 12.96 -10.82
C ALA A 428 23.18 14.35 -10.29
N ALA A 429 23.46 14.65 -9.02
CA ALA A 429 23.12 15.93 -8.40
C ALA A 429 24.17 17.04 -8.61
N ALA A 430 25.39 16.66 -9.02
CA ALA A 430 26.54 17.54 -9.07
C ALA A 430 26.66 18.44 -10.31
N PRO A 431 26.43 17.97 -11.57
CA PRO A 431 26.90 18.66 -12.77
C PRO A 431 26.44 20.10 -12.93
N ILE A 432 25.13 20.37 -12.95
CA ILE A 432 24.62 21.72 -13.10
C ILE A 432 24.98 22.56 -11.88
N ALA A 433 24.88 22.00 -10.66
CA ALA A 433 25.18 22.74 -9.44
C ALA A 433 26.62 23.27 -9.42
N TYR A 434 27.59 22.39 -9.62
CA TYR A 434 29.01 22.75 -9.57
C TYR A 434 29.48 23.51 -10.81
N LEU A 435 29.07 23.14 -12.02
CA LEU A 435 29.48 23.88 -13.22
C LEU A 435 28.90 25.30 -13.21
N THR A 436 27.65 25.48 -12.76
CA THR A 436 27.04 26.81 -12.63
C THR A 436 27.81 27.65 -11.61
N ALA A 437 28.07 27.07 -10.43
CA ALA A 437 28.79 27.75 -9.37
C ALA A 437 30.23 28.12 -9.77
N TYR A 438 30.94 27.20 -10.43
CA TYR A 438 32.30 27.42 -10.88
C TYR A 438 32.37 28.54 -11.93
N HIS A 439 31.53 28.48 -12.96
CA HIS A 439 31.49 29.51 -13.99
C HIS A 439 31.11 30.87 -13.39
N ALA A 440 30.09 30.89 -12.53
CA ALA A 440 29.66 32.12 -11.87
C ALA A 440 30.75 32.74 -11.00
N LEU A 441 31.42 31.96 -10.16
CA LEU A 441 32.39 32.48 -9.21
C LEU A 441 33.74 32.81 -9.87
N PHE A 442 34.24 31.96 -10.76
CA PHE A 442 35.63 32.08 -11.24
C PHE A 442 35.76 32.68 -12.63
N ASP A 443 34.84 32.38 -13.56
CA ASP A 443 34.91 32.94 -14.91
C ASP A 443 34.32 34.36 -14.97
N LEU A 444 33.13 34.53 -14.38
CA LEU A 444 32.40 35.79 -14.38
C LEU A 444 32.72 36.64 -13.15
N GLY A 445 32.60 36.06 -11.96
CA GLY A 445 32.85 36.71 -10.68
C GLY A 445 34.35 36.94 -10.41
N ARG A 446 35.23 36.14 -11.01
CA ARG A 446 36.70 36.19 -10.84
C ARG A 446 37.14 36.19 -9.38
N VAL A 447 36.46 35.44 -8.52
CA VAL A 447 36.69 35.41 -7.06
C VAL A 447 38.16 35.14 -6.74
N GLN A 448 38.70 35.93 -5.81
CA GLN A 448 40.05 35.80 -5.27
C GLN A 448 40.03 35.45 -3.77
N PRO A 449 41.11 34.88 -3.22
CA PRO A 449 41.25 34.73 -1.78
C PRO A 449 41.06 36.06 -1.05
N GLY A 450 40.19 36.09 -0.03
CA GLY A 450 39.84 37.28 0.73
C GLY A 450 38.69 38.12 0.16
N ASP A 451 38.18 37.83 -1.04
CA ASP A 451 36.97 38.48 -1.56
C ASP A 451 35.78 38.21 -0.62
N ARG A 452 34.93 39.21 -0.39
CA ARG A 452 33.67 39.09 0.36
C ARG A 452 32.57 38.72 -0.63
N VAL A 453 32.07 37.49 -0.56
CA VAL A 453 31.16 36.90 -1.56
C VAL A 453 29.78 36.69 -0.94
N LEU A 454 28.77 37.35 -1.50
CA LEU A 454 27.36 37.14 -1.14
C LEU A 454 26.73 36.05 -2.02
N ILE A 455 26.24 34.99 -1.41
CA ILE A 455 25.58 33.86 -2.09
C ILE A 455 24.11 33.79 -1.65
N HIS A 456 23.20 34.04 -2.59
CA HIS A 456 21.78 33.91 -2.33
C HIS A 456 21.28 32.47 -2.46
N ALA A 457 20.19 32.17 -1.74
CA ALA A 457 19.56 30.84 -1.71
C ALA A 457 20.55 29.70 -1.42
N ALA A 458 21.45 29.91 -0.46
CA ALA A 458 22.61 29.04 -0.19
C ALA A 458 22.25 27.60 0.20
N ALA A 459 21.00 27.34 0.62
CA ALA A 459 20.52 26.01 0.95
C ALA A 459 20.08 25.16 -0.27
N GLY A 460 20.04 25.74 -1.48
CA GLY A 460 19.77 25.00 -2.73
C GLY A 460 21.04 24.48 -3.38
N GLY A 461 20.93 23.54 -4.33
CA GLY A 461 22.09 22.88 -4.96
C GLY A 461 23.20 23.80 -5.47
N VAL A 462 22.89 24.79 -6.32
CA VAL A 462 23.89 25.76 -6.82
C VAL A 462 24.47 26.59 -5.67
N GLY A 463 23.64 27.00 -4.71
CA GLY A 463 24.06 27.78 -3.55
C GLY A 463 25.05 27.01 -2.67
N MET A 464 24.79 25.74 -2.38
CA MET A 464 25.67 24.88 -1.60
C MET A 464 27.00 24.63 -2.33
N ALA A 465 26.95 24.33 -3.64
CA ALA A 465 28.16 24.18 -4.45
C ALA A 465 28.98 25.47 -4.50
N ALA A 466 28.33 26.63 -4.62
CA ALA A 466 28.99 27.93 -4.62
C ALA A 466 29.63 28.27 -3.26
N VAL A 467 28.95 27.97 -2.15
CA VAL A 467 29.52 28.12 -0.80
C VAL A 467 30.79 27.27 -0.67
N HIS A 468 30.72 26.00 -1.07
CA HIS A 468 31.85 25.09 -0.99
C HIS A 468 33.06 25.58 -1.80
N LEU A 469 32.84 25.94 -3.07
CA LEU A 469 33.88 26.45 -3.96
C LEU A 469 34.47 27.79 -3.46
N ALA A 470 33.64 28.71 -2.98
CA ALA A 470 34.09 30.01 -2.47
C ALA A 470 34.94 29.86 -1.20
N LEU A 471 34.51 29.01 -0.25
CA LEU A 471 35.29 28.72 0.96
C LEU A 471 36.61 28.03 0.62
N ALA A 472 36.61 27.06 -0.31
CA ALA A 472 37.82 26.40 -0.77
C ALA A 472 38.81 27.37 -1.46
N ALA A 473 38.29 28.41 -2.13
CA ALA A 473 39.10 29.48 -2.71
C ALA A 473 39.59 30.52 -1.69
N GLY A 474 39.22 30.40 -0.41
CA GLY A 474 39.62 31.31 0.66
C GLY A 474 38.84 32.64 0.67
N ALA A 475 37.63 32.67 0.10
CA ALA A 475 36.75 33.84 0.18
C ALA A 475 36.03 33.92 1.54
N GLU A 476 35.64 35.13 1.95
CA GLU A 476 34.74 35.33 3.09
C GLU A 476 33.28 35.25 2.59
N VAL A 477 32.58 34.19 2.97
CA VAL A 477 31.23 33.90 2.45
C VAL A 477 30.14 34.49 3.34
N PHE A 478 29.26 35.26 2.73
CA PHE A 478 27.99 35.75 3.27
C PHE A 478 26.86 35.02 2.58
N ALA A 479 25.94 34.42 3.31
CA ALA A 479 24.90 33.58 2.73
C ALA A 479 23.49 34.01 3.16
N THR A 480 22.52 33.80 2.28
CA THR A 480 21.10 33.92 2.65
C THR A 480 20.35 32.60 2.47
N ALA A 481 19.49 32.29 3.43
CA ALA A 481 18.57 31.16 3.38
C ALA A 481 17.31 31.45 4.20
N SER A 482 16.21 30.73 3.94
CA SER A 482 15.02 30.80 4.80
C SER A 482 15.36 30.34 6.21
N PRO A 483 14.74 30.90 7.28
CA PRO A 483 15.04 30.55 8.66
C PRO A 483 15.11 29.04 8.93
N ALA A 484 14.14 28.27 8.43
CA ALA A 484 14.08 26.81 8.58
C ALA A 484 15.28 26.04 7.96
N LYS A 485 16.08 26.68 7.09
CA LYS A 485 17.20 26.06 6.37
C LYS A 485 18.57 26.63 6.75
N GLN A 486 18.62 27.63 7.64
CA GLN A 486 19.87 28.27 8.01
C GLN A 486 20.83 27.30 8.71
N ALA A 487 20.32 26.35 9.48
CA ALA A 487 21.13 25.29 10.10
C ALA A 487 21.89 24.45 9.07
N ALA A 488 21.26 24.12 7.94
CA ALA A 488 21.91 23.37 6.86
C ALA A 488 23.04 24.16 6.19
N VAL A 489 22.89 25.49 6.06
CA VAL A 489 23.94 26.36 5.51
C VAL A 489 25.08 26.56 6.51
N ALA A 490 24.77 26.67 7.82
CA ALA A 490 25.78 26.77 8.87
C ALA A 490 26.67 25.51 8.92
N ALA A 491 26.10 24.32 8.67
CA ALA A 491 26.84 23.07 8.60
C ALA A 491 27.88 23.03 7.46
N LEU A 492 27.76 23.89 6.44
CA LEU A 492 28.78 24.07 5.39
C LEU A 492 29.97 24.92 5.83
N GLY A 493 29.98 25.44 7.07
CA GLY A 493 31.04 26.28 7.60
C GLY A 493 30.83 27.78 7.43
N VAL A 494 29.64 28.22 6.97
CA VAL A 494 29.32 29.65 6.84
C VAL A 494 28.94 30.23 8.20
N THR A 495 29.60 31.33 8.59
CA THR A 495 29.36 32.00 9.88
C THR A 495 28.46 33.23 9.76
N ARG A 496 28.26 33.76 8.55
CA ARG A 496 27.46 34.96 8.27
C ARG A 496 26.23 34.58 7.45
N ILE A 497 25.10 34.35 8.13
CA ILE A 497 23.86 33.84 7.53
C ILE A 497 22.69 34.75 7.90
N ALA A 498 21.90 35.14 6.91
CA ALA A 498 20.70 35.96 7.09
C ALA A 498 19.49 35.39 6.33
N SER A 499 18.31 35.95 6.59
CA SER A 499 17.08 35.55 5.91
C SER A 499 17.13 35.88 4.42
N SER A 500 16.77 34.92 3.56
CA SER A 500 16.54 35.16 2.12
C SER A 500 15.14 35.68 1.80
N ARG A 501 14.33 36.00 2.82
CA ARG A 501 12.93 36.46 2.67
C ARG A 501 12.76 37.95 2.98
N THR A 502 13.78 38.60 3.54
CA THR A 502 13.77 40.02 3.91
C THR A 502 15.05 40.68 3.43
N ALA A 503 15.06 42.01 3.32
CA ALA A 503 16.24 42.77 2.89
C ALA A 503 17.23 43.07 4.04
N ASP A 504 16.99 42.53 5.25
CA ASP A 504 17.79 42.84 6.45
C ASP A 504 19.26 42.43 6.30
N PHE A 505 19.55 41.45 5.44
CA PHE A 505 20.91 41.02 5.11
C PHE A 505 21.79 42.17 4.60
N ALA A 506 21.21 43.17 3.94
CA ALA A 506 21.99 44.29 3.41
C ALA A 506 22.55 45.19 4.51
N ALA A 507 21.77 45.42 5.57
CA ALA A 507 22.22 46.15 6.73
C ALA A 507 23.18 45.31 7.60
N GLU A 508 22.95 44.00 7.70
CA GLU A 508 23.74 43.10 8.55
C GLU A 508 25.14 42.80 7.97
N PHE A 509 25.23 42.64 6.65
CA PHE A 509 26.46 42.22 5.98
C PHE A 509 27.29 43.39 5.46
N GLY A 510 26.66 44.52 5.12
CA GLY A 510 27.34 45.67 4.53
C GLY A 510 27.82 45.42 3.10
N GLN A 511 28.89 46.12 2.69
CA GLN A 511 29.40 45.99 1.31
C GLN A 511 30.06 44.64 1.02
N VAL A 512 29.95 44.16 -0.23
CA VAL A 512 30.55 42.90 -0.72
C VAL A 512 31.20 43.10 -2.10
N ASP A 513 32.17 42.25 -2.43
CA ASP A 513 32.97 42.35 -3.66
C ASP A 513 32.34 41.58 -4.82
N VAL A 514 31.68 40.46 -4.52
CA VAL A 514 31.02 39.60 -5.49
C VAL A 514 29.64 39.21 -4.98
N VAL A 515 28.63 39.31 -5.84
CA VAL A 515 27.27 38.83 -5.56
C VAL A 515 26.92 37.74 -6.57
N LEU A 516 26.55 36.56 -6.06
CA LEU A 516 25.85 35.53 -6.82
C LEU A 516 24.36 35.60 -6.49
N ASN A 517 23.60 36.23 -7.39
CA ASN A 517 22.19 36.51 -7.17
C ASN A 517 21.26 35.46 -7.76
N SER A 518 20.16 35.20 -7.04
CA SER A 518 19.02 34.42 -7.51
C SER A 518 17.69 34.99 -6.96
N LEU A 519 17.71 36.15 -6.31
CA LEU A 519 16.53 36.83 -5.77
C LEU A 519 16.03 37.89 -6.75
N THR A 520 14.79 38.33 -6.58
CA THR A 520 14.12 39.29 -7.46
C THR A 520 13.52 40.46 -6.69
N GLY A 521 13.09 41.50 -7.40
CA GLY A 521 12.41 42.66 -6.81
C GLY A 521 13.28 43.43 -5.80
N GLU A 522 12.68 43.85 -4.70
CA GLU A 522 13.35 44.68 -3.68
C GLU A 522 14.58 43.99 -3.05
N LEU A 523 14.60 42.66 -3.01
CA LEU A 523 15.74 41.90 -2.49
C LEU A 523 16.94 42.00 -3.44
N LEU A 524 16.70 41.97 -4.75
CA LEU A 524 17.73 42.20 -5.76
C LEU A 524 18.26 43.64 -5.68
N ASP A 525 17.37 44.63 -5.51
CA ASP A 525 17.76 46.03 -5.37
C ASP A 525 18.65 46.25 -4.13
N ALA A 526 18.34 45.57 -3.02
CA ALA A 526 19.17 45.55 -1.83
C ALA A 526 20.57 44.94 -2.11
N SER A 527 20.62 43.81 -2.82
CA SER A 527 21.89 43.16 -3.19
C SER A 527 22.76 44.03 -4.10
N LEU A 528 22.16 44.74 -5.07
CA LEU A 528 22.88 45.70 -5.91
C LEU A 528 23.47 46.86 -5.09
N GLY A 529 22.74 47.31 -4.06
CA GLY A 529 23.18 48.37 -3.15
C GLY A 529 24.37 47.97 -2.27
N MET A 530 24.58 46.68 -2.05
CA MET A 530 25.72 46.15 -1.30
C MET A 530 26.99 46.04 -2.14
N LEU A 531 26.90 46.11 -3.47
CA LEU A 531 28.06 45.89 -4.33
C LEU A 531 29.09 47.02 -4.18
N ALA A 532 30.32 46.66 -3.82
CA ALA A 532 31.43 47.61 -3.73
C ALA A 532 31.78 48.23 -5.10
N GLU A 533 32.51 49.35 -5.09
CA GLU A 533 33.01 49.95 -6.33
C GLU A 533 33.94 48.98 -7.06
N GLY A 534 33.63 48.68 -8.33
CA GLY A 534 34.34 47.64 -9.11
C GLY A 534 33.94 46.20 -8.78
N GLY A 535 32.93 46.00 -7.92
CA GLY A 535 32.39 44.69 -7.60
C GLY A 535 31.74 43.99 -8.79
N ARG A 536 31.58 42.66 -8.69
CA ARG A 536 31.06 41.80 -9.76
C ARG A 536 29.70 41.23 -9.36
N PHE A 537 28.68 41.45 -10.18
CA PHE A 537 27.32 40.98 -9.90
C PHE A 537 26.93 39.94 -10.95
N VAL A 538 26.92 38.67 -10.54
CA VAL A 538 26.58 37.54 -11.39
C VAL A 538 25.14 37.14 -11.12
N GLU A 539 24.33 37.11 -12.17
CA GLU A 539 22.89 36.95 -12.07
C GLU A 539 22.48 35.57 -12.63
N LEU A 540 21.84 34.75 -11.78
CA LEU A 540 21.28 33.46 -12.20
C LEU A 540 19.86 33.62 -12.78
N GLY A 541 19.13 34.66 -12.38
CA GLY A 541 17.79 34.96 -12.89
C GLY A 541 17.84 35.60 -14.29
N LYS A 542 16.94 35.22 -15.19
CA LYS A 542 16.91 35.79 -16.56
C LYS A 542 15.81 36.82 -16.80
N ILE A 543 14.91 36.99 -15.83
CA ILE A 543 13.68 37.77 -16.02
C ILE A 543 13.85 39.20 -15.52
N ASP A 544 14.50 39.39 -14.36
CA ASP A 544 14.51 40.67 -13.63
C ASP A 544 15.80 41.46 -13.84
N ILE A 545 16.25 41.59 -15.11
CA ILE A 545 17.48 42.30 -15.46
C ILE A 545 17.23 43.81 -15.53
N ARG A 546 17.80 44.57 -14.59
CA ARG A 546 17.52 46.02 -14.40
C ARG A 546 18.76 46.92 -14.43
N ASP A 547 19.95 46.36 -14.27
CA ASP A 547 21.21 47.11 -14.15
C ASP A 547 22.29 46.47 -15.04
N PRO A 548 23.07 47.24 -15.80
CA PRO A 548 24.12 46.70 -16.69
C PRO A 548 25.25 45.98 -15.95
N ARG A 549 25.38 46.15 -14.63
CA ARG A 549 26.33 45.40 -13.80
C ARG A 549 25.90 43.96 -13.58
N GLN A 550 24.61 43.65 -13.77
CA GLN A 550 24.12 42.28 -13.72
C GLN A 550 24.60 41.53 -14.95
N VAL A 551 25.37 40.47 -14.73
CA VAL A 551 25.87 39.59 -15.78
C VAL A 551 25.06 38.30 -15.76
N PRO A 552 23.99 38.18 -16.59
CA PRO A 552 23.26 36.93 -16.74
C PRO A 552 24.04 35.94 -17.61
N PHE A 553 23.86 34.63 -17.36
CA PHE A 553 24.44 33.58 -18.19
C PHE A 553 23.56 32.33 -18.26
N ASP A 554 23.85 31.43 -19.21
CA ASP A 554 23.35 30.05 -19.25
C ASP A 554 24.55 29.10 -19.43
N LEU A 555 24.55 27.97 -18.72
CA LEU A 555 25.53 26.91 -18.95
C LEU A 555 25.43 26.34 -20.37
N GLY A 556 24.23 26.33 -20.97
CA GLY A 556 24.02 25.84 -22.32
C GLY A 556 24.69 26.67 -23.42
N ASP A 557 25.14 27.89 -23.11
CA ASP A 557 25.83 28.78 -24.05
C ASP A 557 27.36 28.54 -24.07
N LEU A 558 27.88 27.67 -23.18
CA LEU A 558 29.31 27.37 -23.09
C LEU A 558 29.76 26.36 -24.15
N ASP A 559 30.97 26.56 -24.66
CA ASP A 559 31.64 25.59 -25.54
C ASP A 559 31.92 24.27 -24.77
N PRO A 560 31.64 23.09 -25.34
CA PRO A 560 31.96 21.80 -24.71
C PRO A 560 33.42 21.67 -24.25
N ASP A 561 34.38 22.24 -24.99
CA ASP A 561 35.79 22.23 -24.60
C ASP A 561 36.02 23.07 -23.33
N ARG A 562 35.25 24.15 -23.15
CA ARG A 562 35.29 24.94 -21.91
C ARG A 562 34.74 24.14 -20.72
N VAL A 563 33.63 23.42 -20.93
CA VAL A 563 33.02 22.56 -19.89
C VAL A 563 34.00 21.47 -19.45
N ALA A 564 34.71 20.83 -20.39
CA ALA A 564 35.74 19.83 -20.08
C ALA A 564 36.84 20.40 -19.16
N VAL A 565 37.33 21.61 -19.42
CA VAL A 565 38.33 22.28 -18.56
C VAL A 565 37.76 22.64 -17.19
N MET A 566 36.49 23.03 -17.11
CA MET A 566 35.84 23.32 -15.82
C MET A 566 35.77 22.08 -14.93
N TRP A 567 35.50 20.91 -15.51
CA TRP A 567 35.42 19.66 -14.77
C TRP A 567 36.71 19.32 -14.03
N GLU A 568 37.86 19.49 -14.68
CA GLU A 568 39.18 19.27 -14.06
C GLU A 568 39.32 20.07 -12.75
N ARG A 569 38.82 21.30 -12.73
CA ARG A 569 38.90 22.21 -11.57
C ARG A 569 37.83 21.93 -10.52
N VAL A 570 36.62 21.59 -10.96
CA VAL A 570 35.53 21.24 -10.04
C VAL A 570 35.89 19.99 -9.24
N LEU A 571 36.40 18.94 -9.90
CA LEU A 571 36.69 17.66 -9.27
C LEU A 571 37.85 17.72 -8.26
N GLU A 572 38.70 18.74 -8.31
CA GLU A 572 39.75 18.95 -7.29
C GLU A 572 39.18 19.14 -5.88
N THR A 573 37.95 19.67 -5.77
CA THR A 573 37.36 20.05 -4.46
C THR A 573 35.92 19.59 -4.26
N ALA A 574 35.21 19.18 -5.30
CA ALA A 574 33.79 18.83 -5.21
C ALA A 574 33.52 17.72 -4.18
N VAL A 575 32.40 17.87 -3.48
CA VAL A 575 31.86 16.88 -2.53
C VAL A 575 30.40 16.55 -2.88
N PRO A 576 29.88 15.37 -2.49
CA PRO A 576 28.47 15.05 -2.64
C PRO A 576 27.57 16.11 -1.99
N LEU A 577 26.54 16.55 -2.72
CA LEU A 577 25.52 17.45 -2.17
C LEU A 577 24.41 16.64 -1.49
N PRO A 578 23.73 17.17 -0.46
CA PRO A 578 22.52 16.55 0.07
C PRO A 578 21.48 16.32 -1.03
N VAL A 579 20.91 15.12 -1.09
CA VAL A 579 19.97 14.70 -2.14
C VAL A 579 18.64 14.24 -1.56
N THR A 580 17.54 14.65 -2.18
CA THR A 580 16.21 14.04 -2.02
C THR A 580 15.90 13.22 -3.27
N VAL A 581 15.64 11.93 -3.11
CA VAL A 581 15.47 11.00 -4.24
C VAL A 581 14.00 10.70 -4.47
N PHE A 582 13.56 10.78 -5.72
CA PHE A 582 12.25 10.32 -6.16
C PHE A 582 12.42 9.25 -7.26
N PRO A 583 11.54 8.26 -7.36
CA PRO A 583 11.41 7.44 -8.57
C PRO A 583 11.03 8.32 -9.77
N ALA A 584 11.49 7.98 -10.97
CA ALA A 584 11.15 8.74 -12.18
C ALA A 584 9.64 8.84 -12.45
N THR A 585 8.85 7.85 -12.04
CA THR A 585 7.37 7.86 -12.08
C THR A 585 6.73 8.91 -11.19
N GLN A 586 7.48 9.44 -10.21
CA GLN A 586 7.05 10.49 -9.31
C GLN A 586 7.62 11.86 -9.71
N ALA A 587 8.02 12.03 -10.98
CA ALA A 587 8.54 13.30 -11.49
C ALA A 587 7.62 14.49 -11.17
N GLY A 588 6.30 14.35 -11.31
CA GLY A 588 5.33 15.40 -10.94
C GLY A 588 5.38 15.79 -9.46
N ALA A 589 5.46 14.79 -8.57
CA ALA A 589 5.61 15.01 -7.14
C ALA A 589 6.95 15.68 -6.80
N ALA A 590 8.04 15.26 -7.45
CA ALA A 590 9.36 15.87 -7.29
C ALA A 590 9.35 17.35 -7.68
N LEU A 591 8.67 17.72 -8.78
CA LEU A 591 8.51 19.11 -9.22
C LEU A 591 7.68 19.93 -8.23
N ARG A 592 6.57 19.37 -7.71
CA ARG A 592 5.76 20.01 -6.66
C ARG A 592 6.55 20.22 -5.38
N PHE A 593 7.32 19.22 -4.97
CA PHE A 593 8.21 19.31 -3.80
C PHE A 593 9.27 20.41 -4.00
N MET A 594 9.80 20.54 -5.21
CA MET A 594 10.72 21.61 -5.57
C MET A 594 10.05 22.98 -5.56
N SER A 595 8.85 23.12 -6.14
CA SER A 595 8.14 24.40 -6.27
C SER A 595 7.71 25.00 -4.92
N GLN A 596 7.41 24.14 -3.94
CA GLN A 596 7.15 24.54 -2.54
C GLN A 596 8.41 25.01 -1.80
N ALA A 597 9.59 24.91 -2.43
CA ALA A 597 10.88 25.25 -1.85
C ALA A 597 11.14 24.58 -0.48
N ARG A 598 10.69 23.33 -0.29
CA ARG A 598 10.90 22.56 0.96
C ARG A 598 12.27 21.87 1.02
N HIS A 599 12.80 21.47 -0.13
CA HIS A 599 14.07 20.73 -0.24
C HIS A 599 15.30 21.51 0.25
N VAL A 600 16.30 20.78 0.72
CA VAL A 600 17.68 21.24 0.96
C VAL A 600 18.59 20.47 0.00
N GLY A 601 19.54 21.15 -0.63
CA GLY A 601 20.43 20.54 -1.63
C GLY A 601 19.73 20.30 -2.97
N LYS A 602 19.78 19.08 -3.49
CA LYS A 602 19.32 18.68 -4.83
C LYS A 602 18.21 17.64 -4.79
N ILE A 603 17.39 17.62 -5.83
CA ILE A 603 16.40 16.58 -6.07
C ILE A 603 16.88 15.72 -7.22
N VAL A 604 16.80 14.40 -7.09
CA VAL A 604 17.25 13.44 -8.11
C VAL A 604 16.12 12.46 -8.42
N LEU A 605 15.88 12.23 -9.71
CA LEU A 605 15.04 11.15 -10.20
C LEU A 605 15.88 9.91 -10.46
N ARG A 606 15.52 8.79 -9.84
CA ARG A 606 16.08 7.48 -10.15
C ARG A 606 15.31 6.85 -11.31
N LEU A 607 16.02 6.47 -12.37
CA LEU A 607 15.43 5.83 -13.56
C LEU A 607 15.39 4.31 -13.36
N PRO A 608 14.36 3.61 -13.87
CA PRO A 608 14.37 2.15 -13.87
C PRO A 608 15.49 1.65 -14.80
N GLY A 609 16.42 0.86 -14.25
CA GLY A 609 17.60 0.40 -14.97
C GLY A 609 17.31 -0.78 -15.91
N LYS A 610 18.00 -0.82 -17.06
CA LYS A 610 18.20 -2.03 -17.87
C LYS A 610 19.48 -2.76 -17.44
N GLY A 611 19.44 -4.09 -17.36
CA GLY A 611 20.53 -5.00 -17.77
C GLY A 611 21.84 -5.13 -16.97
N ASP A 612 22.31 -4.17 -16.19
CA ASP A 612 23.68 -4.28 -15.63
C ASP A 612 23.76 -4.85 -14.20
N GLY A 613 24.40 -6.01 -14.04
CA GLY A 613 24.75 -6.62 -12.75
C GLY A 613 23.86 -7.80 -12.34
N ALA A 614 24.35 -8.58 -11.38
CA ALA A 614 23.71 -9.82 -10.94
C ALA A 614 22.47 -9.55 -10.08
N VAL A 615 21.47 -10.44 -10.15
CA VAL A 615 20.30 -10.41 -9.27
C VAL A 615 20.25 -11.65 -8.40
N LEU A 616 20.14 -11.43 -7.09
CA LEU A 616 19.91 -12.48 -6.10
C LEU A 616 18.39 -12.66 -5.88
N ILE A 617 17.89 -13.87 -6.07
CA ILE A 617 16.50 -14.24 -5.77
C ILE A 617 16.50 -15.29 -4.66
N THR A 618 16.02 -14.92 -3.48
CA THR A 618 15.90 -15.83 -2.35
C THR A 618 14.55 -16.53 -2.38
N GLY A 619 14.50 -17.81 -2.03
CA GLY A 619 13.36 -18.66 -2.40
C GLY A 619 13.30 -18.85 -3.92
N GLY A 620 14.43 -18.66 -4.62
CA GLY A 620 14.49 -18.61 -6.09
C GLY A 620 14.14 -19.94 -6.78
N THR A 621 14.28 -21.06 -6.07
CA THR A 621 13.86 -22.38 -6.55
C THR A 621 12.38 -22.69 -6.28
N GLY A 622 11.66 -21.82 -5.57
CA GLY A 622 10.21 -21.95 -5.37
C GLY A 622 9.41 -21.42 -6.56
N THR A 623 8.13 -21.79 -6.65
CA THR A 623 7.24 -21.43 -7.77
C THR A 623 7.27 -19.93 -8.11
N LEU A 624 7.05 -19.06 -7.11
CA LEU A 624 7.06 -17.61 -7.32
C LEU A 624 8.45 -17.09 -7.70
N GLY A 625 9.50 -17.57 -7.02
CA GLY A 625 10.88 -17.18 -7.31
C GLY A 625 11.29 -17.51 -8.75
N GLY A 626 10.92 -18.70 -9.24
CA GLY A 626 11.19 -19.11 -10.62
C GLY A 626 10.40 -18.33 -11.67
N LEU A 627 9.15 -17.95 -11.40
CA LEU A 627 8.35 -17.09 -12.28
C LEU A 627 8.98 -15.68 -12.39
N VAL A 628 9.38 -15.10 -11.26
CA VAL A 628 10.05 -13.80 -11.23
C VAL A 628 11.41 -13.88 -11.93
N ALA A 629 12.18 -14.95 -11.73
CA ALA A 629 13.46 -15.15 -12.41
C ALA A 629 13.29 -15.09 -13.93
N ARG A 630 12.32 -15.81 -14.49
CA ARG A 630 12.04 -15.80 -15.94
C ARG A 630 11.63 -14.41 -16.42
N HIS A 631 10.75 -13.74 -15.67
CA HIS A 631 10.30 -12.38 -15.97
C HIS A 631 11.47 -11.39 -15.99
N LEU A 632 12.40 -11.48 -15.05
CA LEU A 632 13.57 -10.60 -15.00
C LEU A 632 14.53 -10.82 -16.19
N VAL A 633 14.69 -12.06 -16.67
CA VAL A 633 15.50 -12.34 -17.86
C VAL A 633 14.83 -11.79 -19.11
N ASP A 634 13.54 -12.07 -19.30
CA ASP A 634 12.81 -11.72 -20.51
C ASP A 634 12.50 -10.22 -20.59
N ARG A 635 11.93 -9.64 -19.52
CA ARG A 635 11.43 -8.26 -19.48
C ARG A 635 12.51 -7.23 -19.14
N TYR A 636 13.37 -7.54 -18.17
CA TYR A 636 14.40 -6.61 -17.66
C TYR A 636 15.78 -6.86 -18.27
N GLY A 637 15.94 -7.94 -19.05
CA GLY A 637 17.18 -8.29 -19.71
C GLY A 637 18.29 -8.71 -18.75
N ILE A 638 17.96 -9.17 -17.54
CA ILE A 638 18.94 -9.63 -16.55
C ILE A 638 19.64 -10.90 -17.06
N ARG A 639 20.98 -10.91 -17.01
CA ARG A 639 21.80 -12.00 -17.54
C ARG A 639 22.56 -12.80 -16.51
N ASP A 640 22.67 -12.32 -15.27
CA ASP A 640 23.33 -13.01 -14.17
C ASP A 640 22.32 -13.20 -13.03
N LEU A 641 21.94 -14.45 -12.76
CA LEU A 641 20.98 -14.80 -11.72
C LEU A 641 21.63 -15.70 -10.68
N VAL A 642 21.39 -15.38 -9.41
CA VAL A 642 21.72 -16.24 -8.28
C VAL A 642 20.44 -16.63 -7.58
N LEU A 643 20.09 -17.91 -7.59
CA LEU A 643 18.90 -18.45 -6.95
C LEU A 643 19.30 -19.10 -5.63
N ALA A 644 18.91 -18.50 -4.51
CA ALA A 644 19.25 -19.00 -3.18
C ALA A 644 18.03 -19.66 -2.51
N SER A 645 18.22 -20.86 -1.95
CA SER A 645 17.23 -21.53 -1.11
C SER A 645 17.94 -22.49 -0.14
N ARG A 646 17.25 -23.01 0.87
CA ARG A 646 17.85 -23.98 1.81
C ARG A 646 18.28 -25.28 1.13
N SER A 647 17.46 -25.77 0.20
CA SER A 647 17.74 -26.98 -0.57
C SER A 647 18.70 -26.74 -1.74
N GLY A 648 18.85 -25.50 -2.19
CA GLY A 648 19.79 -25.15 -3.26
C GLY A 648 19.59 -26.00 -4.53
N PRO A 649 20.66 -26.56 -5.12
CA PRO A 649 20.58 -27.44 -6.29
C PRO A 649 19.73 -28.69 -6.07
N ASP A 650 19.59 -29.16 -4.82
CA ASP A 650 18.81 -30.35 -4.49
C ASP A 650 17.28 -30.07 -4.41
N ALA A 651 16.85 -28.83 -4.69
CA ALA A 651 15.43 -28.50 -4.75
C ALA A 651 14.74 -29.18 -5.95
N SER A 652 13.52 -29.67 -5.75
CA SER A 652 12.72 -30.26 -6.83
C SER A 652 12.50 -29.25 -7.97
N GLY A 653 12.82 -29.66 -9.21
CA GLY A 653 12.69 -28.81 -10.40
C GLY A 653 13.79 -27.74 -10.58
N ALA A 654 14.83 -27.73 -9.74
CA ALA A 654 15.92 -26.76 -9.84
C ALA A 654 16.67 -26.81 -11.17
N ASP A 655 17.03 -28.02 -11.63
CA ASP A 655 17.75 -28.23 -12.90
C ASP A 655 16.92 -27.78 -14.11
N GLU A 656 15.62 -28.10 -14.14
CA GLU A 656 14.70 -27.68 -15.20
C GLU A 656 14.52 -26.15 -15.22
N LEU A 657 14.43 -25.52 -14.05
CA LEU A 657 14.37 -24.07 -13.93
C LEU A 657 15.66 -23.40 -14.44
N ALA A 658 16.83 -23.92 -14.06
CA ALA A 658 18.12 -23.41 -14.52
C ALA A 658 18.24 -23.52 -16.05
N ALA A 659 17.97 -24.71 -16.62
CA ALA A 659 18.02 -24.94 -18.05
C ALA A 659 17.09 -23.98 -18.82
N GLY A 660 15.85 -23.80 -18.36
CA GLY A 660 14.91 -22.88 -19.02
C GLY A 660 15.33 -21.40 -18.95
N LEU A 661 16.02 -20.98 -17.89
CA LEU A 661 16.57 -19.62 -17.78
C LEU A 661 17.83 -19.44 -18.65
N GLU A 662 18.66 -20.48 -18.76
CA GLU A 662 19.84 -20.50 -19.63
C GLU A 662 19.45 -20.46 -21.12
N GLU A 663 18.37 -21.13 -21.51
CA GLU A 663 17.79 -21.05 -22.86
C GLU A 663 17.33 -19.62 -23.21
N LEU A 664 16.87 -18.85 -22.23
CA LEU A 664 16.54 -17.42 -22.37
C LEU A 664 17.81 -16.52 -22.39
N GLY A 665 19.00 -17.11 -22.26
CA GLY A 665 20.29 -16.44 -22.34
C GLY A 665 20.80 -15.87 -21.02
N ALA A 666 20.35 -16.38 -19.87
CA ALA A 666 20.91 -16.03 -18.57
C ALA A 666 22.02 -17.00 -18.14
N ARG A 667 22.91 -16.55 -17.25
CA ARG A 667 23.82 -17.39 -16.47
C ARG A 667 23.19 -17.57 -15.10
N VAL A 668 22.96 -18.82 -14.70
CA VAL A 668 22.24 -19.13 -13.46
C VAL A 668 23.17 -19.86 -12.50
N ARG A 669 23.18 -19.42 -11.24
CA ARG A 669 23.85 -20.12 -10.15
C ARG A 669 22.83 -20.41 -9.04
N ILE A 670 22.63 -21.69 -8.74
CA ILE A 670 21.77 -22.11 -7.63
C ILE A 670 22.64 -22.36 -6.40
N VAL A 671 22.30 -21.74 -5.27
CA VAL A 671 23.09 -21.80 -4.03
C VAL A 671 22.23 -22.29 -2.88
N ALA A 672 22.74 -23.29 -2.15
CA ALA A 672 22.18 -23.71 -0.88
C ALA A 672 22.61 -22.70 0.22
N ALA A 673 21.66 -21.96 0.79
CA ALA A 673 21.92 -21.01 1.86
C ALA A 673 20.71 -20.88 2.81
N ASP A 674 20.98 -20.94 4.12
CA ASP A 674 20.02 -20.57 5.15
C ASP A 674 20.17 -19.09 5.50
N LEU A 675 19.21 -18.29 5.06
CA LEU A 675 19.27 -16.83 5.18
C LEU A 675 18.89 -16.33 6.58
N SER A 676 18.38 -17.22 7.46
CA SER A 676 18.24 -16.90 8.89
C SER A 676 19.60 -16.75 9.58
N GLN A 677 20.70 -17.17 8.94
CA GLN A 677 22.06 -17.05 9.46
C GLN A 677 22.81 -15.89 8.81
N ARG A 678 23.15 -14.86 9.60
CA ARG A 678 23.88 -13.67 9.11
C ARG A 678 25.16 -14.00 8.35
N SER A 679 25.97 -14.94 8.86
CA SER A 679 27.23 -15.33 8.21
C SER A 679 27.02 -16.00 6.84
N ALA A 680 25.91 -16.69 6.64
CA ALA A 680 25.58 -17.30 5.35
C ALA A 680 25.17 -16.23 4.33
N VAL A 681 24.44 -15.21 4.77
CA VAL A 681 24.06 -14.06 3.92
C VAL A 681 25.28 -13.24 3.53
N ASP A 682 26.15 -12.92 4.49
CA ASP A 682 27.40 -12.17 4.24
C ASP A 682 28.28 -12.91 3.21
N ALA A 683 28.46 -14.23 3.38
CA ALA A 683 29.23 -15.05 2.45
C ALA A 683 28.58 -15.12 1.06
N LEU A 684 27.25 -15.26 0.99
CA LEU A 684 26.50 -15.31 -0.26
C LEU A 684 26.63 -13.99 -1.03
N VAL A 685 26.44 -12.85 -0.38
CA VAL A 685 26.49 -11.52 -1.02
C VAL A 685 27.92 -11.20 -1.48
N ALA A 686 28.93 -11.51 -0.67
CA ALA A 686 30.34 -11.27 -1.04
C ALA A 686 30.79 -12.07 -2.28
N ASP A 687 30.18 -13.23 -2.55
CA ASP A 687 30.46 -14.08 -3.70
C ASP A 687 29.70 -13.67 -4.98
N ILE A 688 28.94 -12.57 -4.94
CA ILE A 688 28.19 -12.06 -6.11
C ILE A 688 28.82 -10.75 -6.59
N PRO A 689 29.77 -10.80 -7.55
CA PRO A 689 30.37 -9.60 -8.10
C PRO A 689 29.31 -8.77 -8.84
N GLY A 690 29.26 -7.46 -8.55
CA GLY A 690 28.33 -6.55 -9.21
C GLY A 690 26.86 -6.84 -8.92
N LEU A 691 26.53 -7.33 -7.71
CA LEU A 691 25.14 -7.49 -7.27
C LEU A 691 24.40 -6.15 -7.41
N ALA A 692 23.35 -6.15 -8.25
CA ALA A 692 22.58 -4.97 -8.61
C ALA A 692 21.10 -5.09 -8.24
N GLY A 693 20.64 -6.24 -7.76
CA GLY A 693 19.25 -6.40 -7.32
C GLY A 693 19.04 -7.57 -6.38
N VAL A 694 18.07 -7.42 -5.49
CA VAL A 694 17.61 -8.49 -4.58
C VAL A 694 16.11 -8.66 -4.71
N VAL A 695 15.64 -9.91 -4.84
CA VAL A 695 14.24 -10.28 -4.71
C VAL A 695 14.12 -11.29 -3.57
N HIS A 696 13.47 -10.87 -2.49
CA HIS A 696 13.20 -11.71 -1.33
C HIS A 696 11.83 -12.37 -1.46
N ALA A 697 11.79 -13.56 -2.07
CA ALA A 697 10.61 -14.41 -2.20
C ALA A 697 10.64 -15.65 -1.28
N ALA A 698 11.58 -15.70 -0.32
CA ALA A 698 11.64 -16.78 0.65
C ALA A 698 10.49 -16.65 1.66
N GLY A 699 9.98 -17.79 2.12
CA GLY A 699 8.94 -17.81 3.15
C GLY A 699 8.65 -19.21 3.65
N ALA A 700 8.11 -19.25 4.87
CA ALA A 700 7.54 -20.44 5.48
C ALA A 700 6.12 -20.09 5.95
N LEU A 701 5.21 -21.07 5.87
CA LEU A 701 3.89 -20.98 6.48
C LEU A 701 3.78 -21.99 7.62
N GLN A 702 3.10 -21.56 8.67
CA GLN A 702 2.68 -22.41 9.76
C GLN A 702 1.46 -21.77 10.41
N ASP A 703 0.30 -21.99 9.81
CA ASP A 703 -0.96 -21.38 10.24
C ASP A 703 -1.41 -21.99 11.57
N MET A 704 -1.71 -21.11 12.52
CA MET A 704 -2.09 -21.45 13.89
C MET A 704 -2.84 -20.26 14.51
N PRO A 705 -3.98 -20.49 15.20
CA PRO A 705 -4.67 -19.44 15.95
C PRO A 705 -3.76 -18.80 16.99
N VAL A 706 -3.98 -17.52 17.29
CA VAL A 706 -3.14 -16.75 18.23
C VAL A 706 -3.09 -17.38 19.62
N THR A 707 -4.19 -18.02 20.06
CA THR A 707 -4.29 -18.70 21.36
C THR A 707 -3.43 -19.96 21.44
N SER A 708 -3.11 -20.59 20.31
CA SER A 708 -2.30 -21.81 20.26
C SER A 708 -0.86 -21.54 19.82
N LEU A 709 -0.58 -20.33 19.33
CA LEU A 709 0.72 -19.95 18.81
C LEU A 709 1.78 -19.98 19.91
N THR A 710 2.93 -20.58 19.63
CA THR A 710 4.07 -20.65 20.56
C THR A 710 5.20 -19.74 20.10
N GLY A 711 6.03 -19.29 21.04
CA GLY A 711 7.23 -18.51 20.73
C GLY A 711 8.17 -19.19 19.71
N GLU A 712 8.26 -20.53 19.74
CA GLU A 712 9.06 -21.30 18.76
C GLU A 712 8.46 -21.24 17.35
N SER A 713 7.15 -21.49 17.22
CA SER A 713 6.45 -21.43 15.93
C SER A 713 6.45 -20.01 15.33
N LEU A 714 6.36 -19.00 16.18
CA LEU A 714 6.48 -17.59 15.84
C LEU A 714 7.89 -17.28 15.31
N GLY A 715 8.92 -17.62 16.09
CA GLY A 715 10.32 -17.38 15.74
C GLY A 715 10.74 -18.05 14.43
N ARG A 716 10.27 -19.26 14.15
CA ARG A 716 10.58 -19.99 12.91
C ARG A 716 10.09 -19.28 11.66
N VAL A 717 8.86 -18.77 11.66
CA VAL A 717 8.27 -18.08 10.49
C VAL A 717 8.88 -16.69 10.33
N VAL A 718 9.11 -15.98 11.43
CA VAL A 718 9.77 -14.67 11.44
C VAL A 718 11.21 -14.79 10.92
N ALA A 719 11.99 -15.76 11.39
CA ALA A 719 13.38 -15.95 10.95
C ALA A 719 13.51 -16.22 9.45
N ALA A 720 12.57 -16.96 8.86
CA ALA A 720 12.58 -17.29 7.44
C ALA A 720 12.29 -16.09 6.52
N LYS A 721 11.71 -15.00 7.05
CA LYS A 721 11.31 -13.81 6.30
C LYS A 721 11.95 -12.53 6.85
N ALA A 722 11.58 -12.13 8.05
CA ALA A 722 12.00 -10.86 8.66
C ALA A 722 13.52 -10.82 8.91
N ASP A 723 14.06 -11.81 9.62
CA ASP A 723 15.50 -11.84 9.94
C ASP A 723 16.34 -12.00 8.67
N ALA A 724 15.91 -12.87 7.75
CA ALA A 724 16.54 -13.02 6.44
C ALA A 724 16.58 -11.71 5.64
N ALA A 725 15.48 -10.96 5.62
CA ALA A 725 15.42 -9.66 4.95
C ALA A 725 16.28 -8.59 5.65
N TRP A 726 16.37 -8.63 6.98
CA TRP A 726 17.28 -7.77 7.75
C TRP A 726 18.74 -8.05 7.42
N HIS A 727 19.16 -9.32 7.43
CA HIS A 727 20.53 -9.70 7.04
C HIS A 727 20.85 -9.27 5.61
N LEU A 728 19.91 -9.43 4.68
CA LEU A 728 20.07 -8.94 3.30
C LEU A 728 20.21 -7.42 3.26
N HIS A 729 19.45 -6.69 4.08
CA HIS A 729 19.61 -5.24 4.18
C HIS A 729 21.00 -4.86 4.68
N GLU A 730 21.48 -5.45 5.77
CA GLU A 730 22.82 -5.17 6.31
C GLU A 730 23.94 -5.54 5.35
N ALA A 731 23.84 -6.67 4.64
CA ALA A 731 24.86 -7.09 3.69
C ALA A 731 24.89 -6.26 2.41
N THR A 732 23.81 -5.51 2.10
CA THR A 732 23.66 -4.77 0.84
C THR A 732 23.49 -3.27 0.98
N ARG A 733 23.48 -2.72 2.21
CA ARG A 733 23.24 -1.30 2.50
C ARG A 733 24.20 -0.34 1.78
N ASP A 734 25.45 -0.77 1.60
CA ASP A 734 26.52 0.03 1.01
C ASP A 734 26.76 -0.34 -0.47
N LEU A 735 25.91 -1.21 -1.04
CA LEU A 735 25.94 -1.57 -2.46
C LEU A 735 24.96 -0.69 -3.26
N ASP A 736 25.35 -0.35 -4.49
CA ASP A 736 24.51 0.39 -5.45
C ASP A 736 23.44 -0.52 -6.08
N LEU A 737 22.54 -1.03 -5.24
CA LEU A 737 21.41 -1.81 -5.72
C LEU A 737 20.45 -0.94 -6.52
N ARG A 738 19.85 -1.54 -7.55
CA ARG A 738 18.80 -0.92 -8.38
C ARG A 738 17.41 -1.32 -7.94
N MET A 739 17.28 -2.50 -7.34
CA MET A 739 16.02 -2.99 -6.78
C MET A 739 16.25 -3.83 -5.53
N PHE A 740 15.30 -3.73 -4.61
CA PHE A 740 15.21 -4.56 -3.42
C PHE A 740 13.73 -4.88 -3.20
N VAL A 741 13.28 -6.03 -3.68
CA VAL A 741 11.86 -6.40 -3.70
C VAL A 741 11.58 -7.37 -2.56
N LEU A 742 10.61 -7.05 -1.73
CA LEU A 742 10.16 -7.90 -0.63
C LEU A 742 8.77 -8.46 -0.95
N PHE A 743 8.65 -9.79 -0.96
CA PHE A 743 7.35 -10.45 -1.14
C PHE A 743 6.67 -10.56 0.23
N SER A 744 5.80 -9.59 0.50
CA SER A 744 4.90 -9.55 1.65
C SER A 744 3.57 -10.20 1.31
N SER A 745 2.55 -10.03 2.16
CA SER A 745 1.21 -10.59 1.98
C SER A 745 0.15 -9.63 2.52
N LEU A 746 -1.03 -9.63 1.89
CA LEU A 746 -2.22 -8.94 2.42
C LEU A 746 -2.55 -9.33 3.87
N SER A 747 -2.15 -10.53 4.33
CA SER A 747 -2.31 -10.96 5.72
C SER A 747 -1.64 -10.02 6.73
N GLY A 748 -0.52 -9.39 6.37
CA GLY A 748 0.17 -8.40 7.23
C GLY A 748 -0.56 -7.06 7.35
N LEU A 749 -1.38 -6.71 6.36
CA LEU A 749 -2.18 -5.48 6.36
C LEU A 749 -3.59 -5.68 6.91
N LEU A 750 -4.21 -6.82 6.61
CA LEU A 750 -5.60 -7.12 6.97
C LEU A 750 -5.73 -7.94 8.25
N GLY A 751 -4.64 -8.59 8.71
CA GLY A 751 -4.67 -9.52 9.83
C GLY A 751 -5.34 -10.84 9.45
N GLY A 752 -4.62 -11.73 8.76
CA GLY A 752 -5.14 -13.06 8.44
C GLY A 752 -5.44 -13.85 9.71
N ALA A 753 -6.68 -14.31 9.89
CA ALA A 753 -7.04 -15.17 11.02
C ALA A 753 -6.29 -16.51 10.93
N GLY A 754 -5.70 -16.97 12.04
CA GLY A 754 -4.84 -18.15 12.09
C GLY A 754 -3.43 -17.90 11.53
N GLN A 755 -3.05 -16.65 11.26
CA GLN A 755 -1.78 -16.32 10.59
C GLN A 755 -0.97 -15.30 11.39
N GLY A 756 -1.07 -15.29 12.72
CA GLY A 756 -0.40 -14.28 13.56
C GLY A 756 1.12 -14.17 13.35
N ASN A 757 1.80 -15.31 13.23
CA ASN A 757 3.23 -15.39 12.93
C ASN A 757 3.59 -14.91 11.51
N TYR A 758 2.80 -15.31 10.51
CA TYR A 758 3.01 -14.93 9.12
C TYR A 758 2.69 -13.45 8.87
N ALA A 759 1.60 -12.95 9.45
CA ALA A 759 1.23 -11.54 9.42
C ALA A 759 2.33 -10.69 10.07
N ALA A 760 2.85 -11.08 11.24
CA ALA A 760 3.97 -10.41 11.90
C ALA A 760 5.21 -10.32 11.00
N ALA A 761 5.61 -11.43 10.38
CA ALA A 761 6.77 -11.46 9.48
C ALA A 761 6.57 -10.55 8.25
N ASN A 762 5.38 -10.53 7.66
CA ASN A 762 5.10 -9.70 6.48
C ASN A 762 4.99 -8.20 6.84
N THR A 763 4.41 -7.84 7.98
CA THR A 763 4.40 -6.44 8.45
C THR A 763 5.81 -5.92 8.70
N TYR A 764 6.73 -6.77 9.17
CA TYR A 764 8.14 -6.41 9.27
C TYR A 764 8.77 -6.09 7.91
N LEU A 765 8.47 -6.89 6.87
CA LEU A 765 8.95 -6.61 5.51
C LEU A 765 8.43 -5.26 4.99
N ASP A 766 7.15 -4.97 5.23
CA ASP A 766 6.54 -3.69 4.85
C ASP A 766 7.25 -2.51 5.53
N ALA A 767 7.52 -2.64 6.83
CA ALA A 767 8.25 -1.65 7.62
C ALA A 767 9.71 -1.50 7.16
N LEU A 768 10.40 -2.60 6.83
CA LEU A 768 11.78 -2.59 6.32
C LEU A 768 11.86 -1.88 4.95
N ALA A 769 10.87 -2.05 4.08
CA ALA A 769 10.86 -1.32 2.81
C ALA A 769 10.74 0.20 3.00
N ALA A 770 9.89 0.63 3.94
CA ALA A 770 9.79 2.04 4.32
C ALA A 770 11.09 2.56 4.93
N HIS A 771 11.70 1.80 5.86
CA HIS A 771 13.00 2.12 6.47
C HIS A 771 14.10 2.32 5.41
N ARG A 772 14.24 1.37 4.47
CA ARG A 772 15.23 1.46 3.39
C ARG A 772 15.01 2.67 2.49
N THR A 773 13.75 2.95 2.15
CA THR A 773 13.42 4.09 1.28
C THR A 773 13.71 5.43 1.98
N ALA A 774 13.49 5.52 3.29
CA ALA A 774 13.83 6.70 4.08
C ALA A 774 15.36 6.95 4.15
N LEU A 775 16.18 5.90 4.01
CA LEU A 775 17.64 5.99 3.82
C LEU A 775 18.06 6.32 2.37
N GLY A 776 17.12 6.50 1.44
CA GLY A 776 17.41 6.69 0.00
C GLY A 776 17.79 5.41 -0.76
N LEU A 777 17.74 4.25 -0.09
CA LEU A 777 18.00 2.94 -0.68
C LEU A 777 16.74 2.43 -1.40
N PRO A 778 16.88 1.69 -2.52
CA PRO A 778 15.72 1.10 -3.17
C PRO A 778 15.06 0.07 -2.24
N ALA A 779 13.74 0.11 -2.17
CA ALA A 779 12.92 -0.98 -1.65
C ALA A 779 11.47 -0.87 -2.11
N VAL A 780 10.84 -2.02 -2.37
CA VAL A 780 9.39 -2.15 -2.48
C VAL A 780 8.95 -3.43 -1.81
N SER A 781 8.01 -3.33 -0.87
CA SER A 781 7.27 -4.45 -0.32
C SER A 781 5.92 -4.56 -1.01
N ILE A 782 5.64 -5.74 -1.56
CA ILE A 782 4.37 -6.02 -2.23
C ILE A 782 3.58 -6.98 -1.35
N ALA A 783 2.52 -6.47 -0.73
CA ALA A 783 1.55 -7.26 0.02
C ALA A 783 0.64 -8.01 -0.96
N TRP A 784 1.09 -9.20 -1.38
CA TRP A 784 0.38 -10.02 -2.36
C TRP A 784 -0.90 -10.64 -1.78
N GLY A 785 -1.95 -10.61 -2.59
CA GLY A 785 -3.08 -11.51 -2.51
C GLY A 785 -2.74 -12.91 -3.06
N LEU A 786 -3.77 -13.72 -3.29
CA LEU A 786 -3.56 -15.11 -3.69
C LEU A 786 -3.16 -15.21 -5.17
N TRP A 787 -2.09 -15.97 -5.46
CA TRP A 787 -1.70 -16.30 -6.84
C TRP A 787 -2.39 -17.60 -7.28
N ASP A 788 -2.83 -17.64 -8.54
CA ASP A 788 -3.51 -18.80 -9.17
C ASP A 788 -2.60 -20.04 -9.28
N GLN A 789 -1.31 -19.82 -9.55
CA GLN A 789 -0.32 -20.88 -9.60
C GLN A 789 -0.22 -21.59 -8.25
N ALA A 790 -0.51 -22.90 -8.25
CA ALA A 790 -0.32 -23.75 -7.09
C ALA A 790 1.18 -23.77 -6.72
N SER A 791 1.50 -23.06 -5.65
CA SER A 791 2.81 -23.15 -5.00
C SER A 791 2.77 -24.26 -3.95
N GLY A 792 3.93 -24.74 -3.48
CA GLY A 792 3.97 -25.63 -2.30
C GLY A 792 3.31 -25.03 -1.04
N MET A 793 3.07 -23.71 -1.05
CA MET A 793 2.45 -22.92 0.02
C MET A 793 0.93 -22.75 -0.16
N THR A 794 0.42 -22.74 -1.39
CA THR A 794 -1.01 -22.52 -1.71
C THR A 794 -1.72 -23.78 -2.21
N GLY A 795 -0.98 -24.87 -2.47
CA GLY A 795 -1.49 -26.15 -2.95
C GLY A 795 -2.34 -26.92 -1.93
N THR A 796 -2.30 -26.55 -0.64
CA THR A 796 -3.08 -27.17 0.44
C THR A 796 -4.37 -26.41 0.80
N LEU A 797 -4.67 -25.29 0.13
CA LEU A 797 -5.87 -24.50 0.40
C LEU A 797 -7.14 -25.25 -0.03
N THR A 798 -8.09 -25.37 0.89
CA THR A 798 -9.40 -25.98 0.66
C THR A 798 -10.30 -25.06 -0.18
N GLU A 799 -11.38 -25.58 -0.77
CA GLU A 799 -12.39 -24.72 -1.44
C GLU A 799 -12.99 -23.68 -0.48
N THR A 800 -13.11 -24.04 0.81
CA THR A 800 -13.57 -23.16 1.88
C THR A 800 -12.62 -21.98 2.12
N ASP A 801 -11.30 -22.19 2.05
CA ASP A 801 -10.31 -21.12 2.18
C ASP A 801 -10.39 -20.12 1.00
N ARG A 802 -10.61 -20.63 -0.21
CA ARG A 802 -10.81 -19.80 -1.41
C ARG A 802 -12.09 -18.97 -1.33
N ALA A 803 -13.20 -19.57 -0.88
CA ALA A 803 -14.46 -18.86 -0.68
C ALA A 803 -14.38 -17.79 0.40
N ARG A 804 -13.64 -18.05 1.51
CA ARG A 804 -13.39 -17.06 2.57
C ARG A 804 -12.64 -15.83 2.05
N LEU A 805 -11.60 -16.03 1.25
CA LEU A 805 -10.81 -14.95 0.64
C LEU A 805 -11.62 -14.11 -0.34
N ALA A 806 -12.44 -14.76 -1.18
CA ALA A 806 -13.32 -14.07 -2.13
C ALA A 806 -14.34 -13.15 -1.43
N ARG A 807 -14.89 -13.56 -0.27
CA ARG A 807 -15.83 -12.76 0.54
C ARG A 807 -15.20 -11.50 1.15
N GLY A 808 -13.88 -11.51 1.39
CA GLY A 808 -13.11 -10.33 1.82
C GLY A 808 -12.66 -9.42 0.69
N GLY A 809 -13.07 -9.71 -0.56
CA GLY A 809 -12.64 -9.00 -1.76
C GLY A 809 -11.27 -9.43 -2.28
N GLY A 810 -10.71 -10.56 -1.82
CA GLY A 810 -9.48 -11.13 -2.36
C GLY A 810 -9.70 -11.69 -3.77
N VAL A 811 -8.77 -11.39 -4.69
CA VAL A 811 -8.80 -11.86 -6.08
C VAL A 811 -7.70 -12.90 -6.29
N LEU A 812 -8.02 -13.94 -7.05
CA LEU A 812 -7.03 -14.89 -7.54
C LEU A 812 -6.27 -14.26 -8.72
N LEU A 813 -4.97 -13.99 -8.52
CA LEU A 813 -4.12 -13.34 -9.50
C LEU A 813 -3.51 -14.38 -10.44
N GLY A 814 -3.82 -14.29 -11.73
CA GLY A 814 -3.08 -15.02 -12.76
C GLY A 814 -1.63 -14.55 -12.85
N THR A 815 -0.71 -15.42 -13.27
CA THR A 815 0.74 -15.13 -13.33
C THR A 815 1.06 -13.84 -14.08
N GLU A 816 0.53 -13.68 -15.30
CA GLU A 816 0.77 -12.49 -16.13
C GLU A 816 0.28 -11.21 -15.44
N GLN A 817 -0.89 -11.28 -14.79
CA GLN A 817 -1.43 -10.15 -14.05
C GLN A 817 -0.54 -9.80 -12.85
N ALA A 818 -0.08 -10.80 -12.11
CA ALA A 818 0.78 -10.59 -10.95
C ALA A 818 2.16 -10.03 -11.35
N LEU A 819 2.77 -10.54 -12.41
CA LEU A 819 4.03 -9.99 -12.95
C LEU A 819 3.86 -8.57 -13.50
N GLY A 820 2.71 -8.25 -14.12
CA GLY A 820 2.37 -6.88 -14.52
C GLY A 820 2.21 -5.95 -13.30
N LEU A 821 1.66 -6.44 -12.19
CA LEU A 821 1.59 -5.69 -10.93
C LEU A 821 2.96 -5.51 -10.27
N LEU A 822 3.87 -6.49 -10.41
CA LEU A 822 5.27 -6.34 -9.99
C LEU A 822 5.97 -5.22 -10.79
N ASP A 823 5.80 -5.20 -12.11
CA ASP A 823 6.34 -4.13 -12.97
C ASP A 823 5.81 -2.75 -12.55
N ARG A 824 4.51 -2.68 -12.25
CA ARG A 824 3.86 -1.44 -11.80
C ARG A 824 4.31 -1.03 -10.41
N ALA A 825 4.55 -1.97 -9.50
CA ALA A 825 5.06 -1.69 -8.15
C ALA A 825 6.48 -1.12 -8.19
N LEU A 826 7.35 -1.76 -8.98
CA LEU A 826 8.72 -1.30 -9.22
C LEU A 826 8.76 0.08 -9.86
N SER A 827 7.85 0.35 -10.81
CA SER A 827 7.79 1.66 -11.45
C SER A 827 7.32 2.74 -10.47
N ILE A 828 6.23 2.52 -9.73
CA ILE A 828 5.66 3.49 -8.77
C ILE A 828 6.66 3.83 -7.65
N GLY A 829 7.44 2.85 -7.18
CA GLY A 829 8.46 3.06 -6.16
C GLY A 829 7.91 3.55 -4.82
N ARG A 830 6.67 3.16 -4.47
CA ARG A 830 6.14 3.32 -3.12
C ARG A 830 6.70 2.18 -2.26
N PRO A 831 7.09 2.44 -1.00
CA PRO A 831 7.73 1.44 -0.17
C PRO A 831 6.80 0.25 0.12
N VAL A 832 5.49 0.48 0.24
CA VAL A 832 4.50 -0.57 0.50
C VAL A 832 3.34 -0.41 -0.47
N VAL A 833 3.02 -1.49 -1.18
CA VAL A 833 1.84 -1.59 -2.05
C VAL A 833 1.11 -2.90 -1.79
N ALA A 834 -0.21 -2.88 -1.92
CA ALA A 834 -1.08 -4.05 -1.83
C ALA A 834 -1.60 -4.43 -3.22
N ALA A 835 -1.65 -5.72 -3.49
CA ALA A 835 -2.08 -6.29 -4.78
C ALA A 835 -3.08 -7.42 -4.54
N GLY A 836 -4.04 -7.60 -5.45
CA GLY A 836 -5.00 -8.72 -5.38
C GLY A 836 -6.24 -8.47 -4.53
N LEU A 837 -6.70 -7.21 -4.45
CA LEU A 837 -8.00 -6.84 -3.89
C LEU A 837 -8.93 -6.30 -4.98
N ASP A 838 -10.18 -6.78 -5.01
CA ASP A 838 -11.27 -6.22 -5.79
C ASP A 838 -11.90 -5.05 -5.01
N VAL A 839 -11.52 -3.85 -5.42
CA VAL A 839 -12.02 -2.60 -4.82
C VAL A 839 -13.53 -2.48 -4.92
N SER A 840 -14.15 -3.00 -5.99
CA SER A 840 -15.59 -2.95 -6.20
C SER A 840 -16.31 -3.88 -5.22
N ALA A 841 -15.81 -5.09 -5.04
CA ALA A 841 -16.32 -6.04 -4.06
C ALA A 841 -16.22 -5.47 -2.63
N VAL A 842 -15.06 -4.92 -2.25
CA VAL A 842 -14.85 -4.30 -0.93
C VAL A 842 -15.80 -3.12 -0.72
N ARG A 843 -16.01 -2.27 -1.73
CA ARG A 843 -16.99 -1.17 -1.69
C ARG A 843 -18.40 -1.68 -1.45
N GLY A 844 -18.79 -2.77 -2.11
CA GLY A 844 -20.09 -3.42 -1.92
C GLY A 844 -20.28 -3.89 -0.47
N VAL A 845 -19.28 -4.54 0.12
CA VAL A 845 -19.31 -5.00 1.52
C VAL A 845 -19.42 -3.83 2.50
N ILE A 846 -18.67 -2.75 2.28
CA ILE A 846 -18.76 -1.52 3.10
C ILE A 846 -20.14 -0.87 2.99
N ALA A 847 -20.68 -0.79 1.78
CA ALA A 847 -22.01 -0.20 1.54
C ALA A 847 -23.13 -1.03 2.19
N ALA A 848 -22.96 -2.36 2.25
CA ALA A 848 -23.87 -3.27 2.95
C ALA A 848 -23.82 -3.15 4.49
N GLY A 849 -22.84 -2.43 5.05
CA GLY A 849 -22.69 -2.26 6.50
C GLY A 849 -22.06 -3.45 7.21
N THR A 850 -21.47 -4.39 6.46
CA THR A 850 -20.72 -5.51 7.03
C THR A 850 -19.43 -5.00 7.66
N PRO A 851 -19.05 -5.44 8.88
CA PRO A 851 -17.77 -5.08 9.48
C PRO A 851 -16.59 -5.48 8.60
N VAL A 852 -15.67 -4.56 8.36
CA VAL A 852 -14.42 -4.78 7.62
C VAL A 852 -13.24 -4.24 8.42
N PRO A 853 -12.00 -4.73 8.18
CA PRO A 853 -10.80 -4.12 8.71
C PRO A 853 -10.76 -2.60 8.45
N THR A 854 -10.35 -1.83 9.46
CA THR A 854 -10.33 -0.35 9.43
C THR A 854 -9.50 0.20 8.28
N VAL A 855 -8.45 -0.51 7.90
CA VAL A 855 -7.60 -0.16 6.76
C VAL A 855 -8.37 -0.14 5.42
N LEU A 856 -9.43 -0.93 5.25
CA LEU A 856 -10.22 -0.95 4.01
C LEU A 856 -11.22 0.20 3.89
N LEU A 857 -11.49 0.94 4.97
CA LEU A 857 -12.45 2.05 4.98
C LEU A 857 -12.02 3.22 4.07
N GLY A 858 -10.76 3.25 3.61
CA GLY A 858 -10.31 4.20 2.59
C GLY A 858 -10.93 3.96 1.21
N LEU A 859 -11.48 2.77 0.95
CA LEU A 859 -11.99 2.35 -0.35
C LEU A 859 -13.48 2.66 -0.54
N GLY A 860 -14.25 2.90 0.52
CA GLY A 860 -15.71 3.12 0.46
C GLY A 860 -16.24 3.95 1.65
N ARG A 861 -17.53 4.29 1.63
CA ARG A 861 -18.19 5.00 2.75
C ARG A 861 -19.34 4.15 3.32
N PRO A 862 -19.37 3.89 4.64
CA PRO A 862 -20.50 3.18 5.24
C PRO A 862 -21.77 4.06 5.27
N PRO A 863 -22.97 3.45 5.25
CA PRO A 863 -24.23 4.21 5.34
C PRO A 863 -24.40 4.90 6.70
N ARG A 864 -24.79 6.19 6.69
CA ARG A 864 -24.96 7.07 7.88
C ARG A 864 -25.84 6.49 9.01
N ARG A 865 -26.74 5.54 8.72
CA ARG A 865 -27.64 4.92 9.72
C ARG A 865 -26.95 3.88 10.63
N ALA A 866 -25.84 3.27 10.22
CA ALA A 866 -25.14 2.27 11.03
C ALA A 866 -24.39 2.90 12.23
N ILE A 867 -23.92 4.14 12.09
CA ILE A 867 -23.16 4.89 13.11
C ILE A 867 -24.00 5.15 14.37
N ALA A 868 -25.30 5.41 14.21
CA ALA A 868 -26.22 5.66 15.32
C ALA A 868 -26.57 4.40 16.12
N ALA A 869 -26.50 3.22 15.50
CA ALA A 869 -26.79 1.95 16.17
C ALA A 869 -25.59 1.43 16.99
N ALA A 870 -24.36 1.67 16.53
CA ALA A 870 -23.15 1.30 17.26
C ALA A 870 -22.89 2.20 18.49
N ALA A 871 -23.32 3.47 18.44
CA ALA A 871 -23.18 4.43 19.54
C ALA A 871 -24.23 4.25 20.66
N ALA A 872 -25.34 3.55 20.38
CA ALA A 872 -26.40 3.29 21.34
C ALA A 872 -26.30 1.84 21.83
N GLY A 873 -25.57 1.61 22.94
CA GLY A 873 -25.57 0.34 23.64
C GLY A 873 -26.99 -0.04 24.10
N SER A 874 -27.72 -0.77 23.27
CA SER A 874 -29.11 -1.15 23.51
C SER A 874 -29.41 -2.50 22.85
N THR A 875 -29.83 -3.46 23.68
CA THR A 875 -30.63 -4.67 23.41
C THR A 875 -30.66 -5.15 21.94
N SER A 876 -30.05 -6.31 21.68
CA SER A 876 -29.94 -6.90 20.35
C SER A 876 -31.26 -6.91 19.57
N ALA A 877 -31.19 -6.77 18.24
CA ALA A 877 -32.36 -6.84 17.38
C ALA A 877 -33.14 -8.16 17.57
N LEU A 878 -32.43 -9.24 17.93
CA LEU A 878 -32.99 -10.54 18.28
C LEU A 878 -33.83 -10.50 19.59
N ALA A 879 -33.35 -9.84 20.65
CA ALA A 879 -34.11 -9.67 21.89
C ALA A 879 -35.42 -8.89 21.67
N ARG A 880 -35.42 -7.88 20.79
CA ARG A 880 -36.65 -7.17 20.38
C ARG A 880 -37.59 -8.04 19.55
N ARG A 881 -37.06 -8.87 18.65
CA ARG A 881 -37.83 -9.79 17.80
C ARG A 881 -38.49 -10.91 18.63
N LEU A 882 -37.82 -11.39 19.68
CA LEU A 882 -38.34 -12.45 20.56
C LEU A 882 -39.33 -11.94 21.62
N GLY A 883 -39.26 -10.66 22.00
CA GLY A 883 -40.10 -10.08 23.06
C GLY A 883 -41.62 -10.11 22.79
N GLY A 884 -42.05 -10.26 21.54
CA GLY A 884 -43.46 -10.33 21.14
C GLY A 884 -44.00 -11.74 20.82
N LEU A 885 -43.16 -12.78 20.86
CA LEU A 885 -43.50 -14.14 20.42
C LEU A 885 -43.82 -15.07 21.60
N GLY A 886 -44.63 -16.11 21.38
CA GLY A 886 -44.87 -17.20 22.33
C GLY A 886 -43.67 -18.16 22.46
N GLU A 887 -43.62 -18.98 23.52
CA GLU A 887 -42.47 -19.85 23.84
C GLU A 887 -42.10 -20.84 22.69
N ALA A 888 -43.11 -21.46 22.06
CA ALA A 888 -42.92 -22.34 20.92
C ALA A 888 -42.41 -21.60 19.67
N GLU A 889 -42.84 -20.35 19.47
CA GLU A 889 -42.43 -19.52 18.33
C GLU A 889 -41.01 -18.97 18.50
N ARG A 890 -40.61 -18.62 19.74
CA ARG A 890 -39.23 -18.21 20.06
C ARG A 890 -38.22 -19.31 19.77
N SER A 891 -38.58 -20.56 20.12
CA SER A 891 -37.73 -21.73 19.88
C SER A 891 -37.55 -22.01 18.38
N LEU A 892 -38.62 -21.88 17.58
CA LEU A 892 -38.56 -22.03 16.12
C LEU A 892 -37.71 -20.95 15.45
N VAL A 893 -37.85 -19.70 15.87
CA VAL A 893 -37.08 -18.57 15.31
C VAL A 893 -35.58 -18.71 15.59
N LEU A 894 -35.20 -19.16 16.79
CA LEU A 894 -33.80 -19.40 17.12
C LEU A 894 -33.24 -20.64 16.42
N LEU A 895 -34.05 -21.69 16.24
CA LEU A 895 -33.65 -22.86 15.47
C LEU A 895 -33.41 -22.50 14.01
N GLU A 896 -34.29 -21.72 13.39
CA GLU A 896 -34.08 -21.21 12.03
C GLU A 896 -32.81 -20.36 11.94
N LEU A 897 -32.57 -19.47 12.92
CA LEU A 897 -31.36 -18.64 12.97
C LEU A 897 -30.07 -19.49 13.02
N VAL A 898 -30.04 -20.53 13.86
CA VAL A 898 -28.89 -21.43 13.96
C VAL A 898 -28.70 -22.22 12.66
N ARG A 899 -29.78 -22.71 12.05
CA ARG A 899 -29.73 -23.47 10.80
C ARG A 899 -29.32 -22.61 9.61
N GLU A 900 -29.79 -21.37 9.53
CA GLU A 900 -29.41 -20.38 8.52
C GLU A 900 -27.92 -20.06 8.62
N HIS A 901 -27.42 -19.73 9.81
CA HIS A 901 -25.99 -19.47 9.99
C HIS A 901 -25.12 -20.71 9.80
N ALA A 902 -25.61 -21.90 10.16
CA ALA A 902 -24.90 -23.15 9.89
C ALA A 902 -24.84 -23.47 8.38
N ALA A 903 -25.93 -23.25 7.64
CA ALA A 903 -25.98 -23.44 6.19
C ALA A 903 -24.96 -22.54 5.48
N VAL A 904 -24.86 -21.29 5.91
CA VAL A 904 -23.91 -20.31 5.37
C VAL A 904 -22.46 -20.68 5.66
N VAL A 905 -22.16 -21.22 6.85
CA VAL A 905 -20.81 -21.69 7.20
C VAL A 905 -20.43 -22.92 6.38
N LEU A 906 -21.40 -23.81 6.11
CA LEU A 906 -21.22 -25.00 5.28
C LEU A 906 -21.24 -24.72 3.76
N GLY A 907 -21.45 -23.47 3.34
CA GLY A 907 -21.42 -23.09 1.92
C GLY A 907 -22.67 -23.46 1.11
N HIS A 908 -23.79 -23.81 1.76
CA HIS A 908 -25.07 -24.00 1.07
C HIS A 908 -25.65 -22.61 0.71
N GLY A 909 -25.60 -22.24 -0.57
CA GLY A 909 -26.22 -21.00 -1.05
C GLY A 909 -27.72 -21.19 -1.28
N ASP A 910 -28.49 -20.11 -1.26
CA ASP A 910 -29.95 -20.08 -1.51
C ASP A 910 -30.37 -20.49 -2.96
N GLY A 911 -29.54 -21.26 -3.67
CA GLY A 911 -29.73 -21.64 -5.07
C GLY A 911 -29.57 -23.12 -5.40
N ASP A 912 -29.17 -23.98 -4.46
CA ASP A 912 -28.99 -25.41 -4.73
C ASP A 912 -30.32 -26.15 -4.57
N GLY A 913 -30.93 -26.50 -5.70
CA GLY A 913 -32.30 -27.00 -5.85
C GLY A 913 -32.61 -28.40 -5.29
N GLU A 914 -31.97 -28.83 -4.21
CA GLU A 914 -32.41 -30.00 -3.43
C GLU A 914 -32.70 -29.59 -1.98
N GLY A 915 -33.98 -29.38 -1.70
CA GLY A 915 -34.46 -28.95 -0.39
C GLY A 915 -34.19 -29.96 0.72
N ALA A 916 -33.14 -29.71 1.50
CA ALA A 916 -33.03 -30.15 2.89
C ALA A 916 -32.11 -29.18 3.65
N GLY A 917 -32.67 -28.10 4.21
CA GLY A 917 -31.90 -27.23 5.11
C GLY A 917 -31.28 -28.02 6.27
N VAL A 918 -30.14 -27.56 6.79
CA VAL A 918 -29.33 -28.22 7.83
C VAL A 918 -30.20 -28.98 8.85
N PRO A 919 -30.10 -30.32 9.00
CA PRO A 919 -30.93 -31.09 9.91
C PRO A 919 -30.81 -30.60 11.35
N ALA A 920 -31.95 -30.42 12.04
CA ALA A 920 -31.98 -29.84 13.39
C ALA A 920 -31.36 -30.76 14.47
N ASP A 921 -31.39 -32.07 14.22
CA ASP A 921 -31.04 -33.15 15.14
C ASP A 921 -29.69 -33.82 14.86
N ARG A 922 -29.02 -33.46 13.75
CA ARG A 922 -27.72 -34.05 13.37
C ARG A 922 -26.56 -33.29 13.99
N ALA A 923 -25.52 -34.02 14.40
CA ALA A 923 -24.35 -33.42 15.01
C ALA A 923 -23.58 -32.55 14.01
N PHE A 924 -23.09 -31.39 14.44
CA PHE A 924 -22.31 -30.47 13.61
C PHE A 924 -21.07 -31.15 13.01
N ARG A 925 -20.40 -32.06 13.73
CA ARG A 925 -19.27 -32.85 13.21
C ARG A 925 -19.64 -33.69 11.98
N ASP A 926 -20.80 -34.33 12.03
CA ASP A 926 -21.30 -35.17 10.92
C ASP A 926 -21.81 -34.35 9.72
N LEU A 927 -21.97 -33.03 9.92
CA LEU A 927 -22.34 -32.05 8.91
C LEU A 927 -21.11 -31.36 8.29
N GLY A 928 -19.88 -31.73 8.70
CA GLY A 928 -18.65 -31.18 8.16
C GLY A 928 -18.06 -30.01 8.96
N PHE A 929 -18.51 -29.77 10.20
CA PHE A 929 -17.87 -28.79 11.08
C PHE A 929 -16.57 -29.33 11.69
N ASP A 930 -15.50 -28.56 11.51
CA ASP A 930 -14.20 -28.68 12.13
C ASP A 930 -13.96 -27.57 13.19
N SER A 931 -12.76 -27.51 13.77
CA SER A 931 -12.40 -26.52 14.80
C SER A 931 -12.43 -25.07 14.30
N LEU A 932 -12.31 -24.80 13.00
CA LEU A 932 -12.29 -23.45 12.42
C LEU A 932 -13.71 -22.97 12.06
N THR A 933 -14.50 -23.82 11.41
CA THR A 933 -15.91 -23.58 11.06
C THR A 933 -16.79 -23.46 12.30
N ALA A 934 -16.46 -24.16 13.39
CA ALA A 934 -17.10 -23.99 14.70
C ALA A 934 -16.95 -22.57 15.26
N VAL A 935 -15.78 -21.95 15.10
CA VAL A 935 -15.51 -20.57 15.51
C VAL A 935 -16.26 -19.58 14.62
N GLU A 936 -16.37 -19.84 13.32
CA GLU A 936 -17.13 -18.99 12.40
C GLU A 936 -18.63 -18.99 12.74
N LEU A 937 -19.25 -20.16 12.96
CA LEU A 937 -20.64 -20.24 13.38
C LEU A 937 -20.88 -19.53 14.71
N ARG A 938 -19.96 -19.69 15.68
CA ARG A 938 -20.00 -18.96 16.94
C ARG A 938 -19.97 -17.45 16.73
N ASN A 939 -19.07 -16.93 15.91
CA ASN A 939 -18.93 -15.50 15.65
C ASN A 939 -20.19 -14.93 14.96
N ARG A 940 -20.76 -15.67 14.01
CA ARG A 940 -22.00 -15.27 13.33
C ARG A 940 -23.18 -15.24 14.29
N LEU A 941 -23.31 -16.26 15.15
CA LEU A 941 -24.36 -16.31 16.17
C LEU A 941 -24.18 -15.23 17.24
N ALA A 942 -22.95 -14.95 17.66
CA ALA A 942 -22.65 -13.87 18.61
C ALA A 942 -23.04 -12.51 18.01
N ALA A 943 -22.70 -12.25 16.75
CA ALA A 943 -23.07 -11.02 16.05
C ALA A 943 -24.58 -10.88 15.86
N ALA A 944 -25.28 -11.96 15.51
CA ALA A 944 -26.73 -11.95 15.30
C ALA A 944 -27.52 -11.85 16.62
N SER A 945 -27.02 -12.46 17.69
CA SER A 945 -27.70 -12.52 18.99
C SER A 945 -27.31 -11.41 19.97
N GLY A 946 -26.12 -10.82 19.81
CA GLY A 946 -25.51 -9.91 20.78
C GLY A 946 -25.04 -10.58 22.07
N LEU A 947 -24.92 -11.91 22.10
CA LEU A 947 -24.46 -12.70 23.25
C LEU A 947 -22.95 -12.97 23.18
N ALA A 948 -22.31 -13.05 24.35
CA ALA A 948 -20.99 -13.65 24.48
C ALA A 948 -21.11 -15.19 24.45
N LEU A 949 -20.47 -15.83 23.47
CA LEU A 949 -20.57 -17.28 23.25
C LEU A 949 -19.19 -17.95 23.34
N SER A 950 -19.13 -19.11 24.03
CA SER A 950 -17.88 -19.87 24.26
C SER A 950 -17.24 -20.35 22.95
N ALA A 951 -15.91 -20.49 22.92
CA ALA A 951 -15.19 -21.09 21.79
C ALA A 951 -15.53 -22.58 21.57
N THR A 952 -16.00 -23.28 22.62
CA THR A 952 -16.41 -24.69 22.57
C THR A 952 -17.89 -24.89 22.24
N LEU A 953 -18.62 -23.83 21.89
CA LEU A 953 -20.08 -23.82 21.72
C LEU A 953 -20.63 -25.00 20.88
N VAL A 954 -20.00 -25.29 19.75
CA VAL A 954 -20.42 -26.36 18.83
C VAL A 954 -20.11 -27.76 19.37
N PHE A 955 -19.19 -27.89 20.32
CA PHE A 955 -18.87 -29.15 20.99
C PHE A 955 -19.73 -29.37 22.24
N ASP A 956 -20.03 -28.28 22.97
CA ASP A 956 -20.89 -28.32 24.16
C ASP A 956 -22.36 -28.50 23.77
N TYR A 957 -22.76 -27.96 22.62
CA TYR A 957 -24.11 -28.02 22.06
C TYR A 957 -24.06 -28.61 20.65
N PRO A 958 -23.98 -29.95 20.53
CA PRO A 958 -23.50 -30.62 19.32
C PRO A 958 -24.49 -30.61 18.15
N THR A 959 -25.75 -30.20 18.34
CA THR A 959 -26.77 -30.13 17.28
C THR A 959 -27.38 -28.74 17.19
N PRO A 960 -27.89 -28.33 16.01
CA PRO A 960 -28.58 -27.04 15.85
C PRO A 960 -29.73 -26.80 16.83
N GLN A 961 -30.48 -27.85 17.17
CA GLN A 961 -31.57 -27.79 18.13
C GLN A 961 -31.10 -27.50 19.56
N VAL A 962 -30.09 -28.23 20.03
CA VAL A 962 -29.53 -28.05 21.37
C VAL A 962 -28.87 -26.68 21.52
N LEU A 963 -28.23 -26.19 20.44
CA LEU A 963 -27.67 -24.85 20.40
C LEU A 963 -28.73 -23.74 20.41
N ALA A 964 -29.85 -23.93 19.71
CA ALA A 964 -30.97 -22.97 19.71
C ALA A 964 -31.63 -22.87 21.09
N GLU A 965 -31.79 -23.99 21.80
CA GLU A 965 -32.30 -24.04 23.18
C GLU A 965 -31.36 -23.32 24.16
N TYR A 966 -30.05 -23.49 24.00
CA TYR A 966 -29.04 -22.76 24.78
C TYR A 966 -29.14 -21.24 24.54
N LEU A 967 -29.22 -20.80 23.28
CA LEU A 967 -29.38 -19.38 22.95
C LEU A 967 -30.68 -18.80 23.51
N LEU A 968 -31.77 -19.58 23.53
CA LEU A 968 -33.04 -19.16 24.11
C LEU A 968 -32.91 -18.91 25.62
N ALA A 969 -32.23 -19.80 26.34
CA ALA A 969 -31.97 -19.65 27.78
C ALA A 969 -31.12 -18.41 28.08
N GLN A 970 -30.08 -18.15 27.25
CA GLN A 970 -29.21 -16.98 27.39
C GLN A 970 -29.93 -15.65 27.11
N VAL A 971 -30.84 -15.61 26.13
CA VAL A 971 -31.59 -14.38 25.78
C VAL A 971 -32.74 -14.09 26.74
N THR A 972 -33.38 -15.12 27.29
CA THR A 972 -34.58 -14.97 28.14
C THR A 972 -34.28 -14.95 29.64
N GLY A 973 -33.08 -15.35 30.07
CA GLY A 973 -32.69 -15.45 31.48
C GLY A 973 -33.45 -16.53 32.27
N VAL A 974 -34.19 -17.40 31.57
CA VAL A 974 -34.91 -18.53 32.17
C VAL A 974 -34.01 -19.74 32.09
N ALA A 975 -33.62 -20.28 33.25
CA ALA A 975 -32.86 -21.54 33.31
C ALA A 975 -33.66 -22.65 32.60
N PRO A 976 -33.02 -23.47 31.75
CA PRO A 976 -33.72 -24.56 31.08
C PRO A 976 -34.37 -25.46 32.13
N ALA A 977 -35.62 -25.89 31.87
CA ALA A 977 -36.20 -27.00 32.61
C ALA A 977 -35.27 -28.21 32.44
N GLU A 978 -34.92 -28.90 33.53
CA GLU A 978 -34.10 -30.12 33.50
C GLU A 978 -34.59 -31.08 32.42
N VAL A 979 -33.93 -31.08 31.26
CA VAL A 979 -34.07 -32.12 30.27
C VAL A 979 -33.29 -33.30 30.82
N LYS A 980 -34.00 -34.38 31.13
CA LYS A 980 -33.39 -35.70 31.37
C LYS A 980 -32.42 -35.97 30.22
N ALA A 981 -31.13 -35.97 30.54
CA ALA A 981 -30.09 -36.45 29.64
C ALA A 981 -30.53 -37.81 29.07
N ALA A 982 -30.74 -37.87 27.75
CA ALA A 982 -30.53 -39.11 27.03
C ALA A 982 -29.06 -39.52 27.28
N PRO A 983 -28.78 -40.81 27.52
CA PRO A 983 -27.44 -41.22 27.92
C PRO A 983 -26.42 -40.76 26.89
N ALA A 984 -25.37 -40.10 27.36
CA ALA A 984 -24.20 -39.79 26.54
C ALA A 984 -23.74 -41.05 25.79
N PRO A 985 -23.23 -40.94 24.56
CA PRO A 985 -22.40 -42.01 24.03
C PRO A 985 -21.27 -42.21 25.03
N VAL A 986 -21.19 -43.41 25.60
CA VAL A 986 -20.13 -43.81 26.53
C VAL A 986 -18.79 -43.47 25.86
N PRO A 987 -17.83 -42.84 26.57
CA PRO A 987 -16.51 -42.63 26.03
C PRO A 987 -15.82 -44.01 25.91
N VAL A 988 -16.06 -44.70 24.80
CA VAL A 988 -15.44 -46.01 24.52
C VAL A 988 -13.92 -45.87 24.47
N LEU A 989 -13.42 -44.70 24.06
CA LEU A 989 -11.99 -44.39 24.00
C LEU A 989 -11.37 -44.21 25.40
N GLY A 990 -12.02 -43.49 26.32
CA GLY A 990 -11.50 -43.34 27.69
C GLY A 990 -11.49 -44.65 28.49
N GLY A 991 -12.41 -45.57 28.19
CA GLY A 991 -12.37 -46.93 28.74
C GLY A 991 -11.30 -47.82 28.10
N LEU A 992 -10.87 -47.54 26.88
CA LEU A 992 -9.74 -48.23 26.24
C LEU A 992 -8.40 -47.80 26.86
N ASP A 993 -8.25 -46.54 27.26
CA ASP A 993 -7.06 -46.05 27.99
C ASP A 993 -6.87 -46.79 29.32
N GLU A 994 -7.96 -47.09 30.04
CA GLU A 994 -7.93 -47.90 31.27
C GLU A 994 -7.60 -49.38 31.00
N VAL A 995 -8.05 -49.93 29.87
CA VAL A 995 -7.72 -51.30 29.44
C VAL A 995 -6.26 -51.39 29.00
N GLU A 996 -5.74 -50.37 28.32
CA GLU A 996 -4.34 -50.28 27.88
C GLU A 996 -3.40 -50.17 29.09
N ALA A 997 -3.72 -49.30 30.05
CA ALA A 997 -3.00 -49.23 31.32
C ALA A 997 -3.06 -50.54 32.14
N ALA A 998 -4.17 -51.28 32.08
CA ALA A 998 -4.31 -52.58 32.74
C ALA A 998 -3.53 -53.70 32.02
N LEU A 999 -3.38 -53.63 30.69
CA LEU A 999 -2.56 -54.54 29.90
C LEU A 999 -1.07 -54.33 30.14
N ASP A 1000 -0.62 -53.09 30.33
CA ASP A 1000 0.76 -52.75 30.70
C ASP A 1000 1.15 -53.27 32.09
N GLY A 1001 0.16 -53.41 32.99
CA GLY A 1001 0.33 -53.96 34.34
C GLY A 1001 0.37 -55.50 34.43
N LEU A 1002 0.09 -56.23 33.33
CA LEU A 1002 0.05 -57.70 33.31
C LEU A 1002 1.48 -58.29 33.26
N ALA A 1003 1.99 -58.69 34.42
CA ALA A 1003 3.32 -59.31 34.55
C ALA A 1003 3.55 -60.46 33.56
N ALA A 1004 4.80 -60.58 33.06
CA ALA A 1004 5.23 -61.47 31.98
C ALA A 1004 4.92 -62.99 32.17
N ASP A 1005 4.55 -63.40 33.37
CA ASP A 1005 4.54 -64.81 33.77
C ASP A 1005 3.13 -65.43 33.89
N ASP A 1006 2.04 -64.65 33.76
CA ASP A 1006 0.66 -65.13 33.92
C ASP A 1006 -0.03 -65.43 32.56
N ALA A 1007 0.49 -66.47 31.88
CA ALA A 1007 0.04 -66.89 30.56
C ALA A 1007 -1.46 -67.27 30.44
N PRO A 1008 -2.11 -67.89 31.44
CA PRO A 1008 -3.54 -68.18 31.38
C PRO A 1008 -4.40 -66.92 31.35
N LEU A 1009 -4.05 -65.92 32.17
CA LEU A 1009 -4.80 -64.66 32.26
C LEU A 1009 -4.65 -63.84 30.98
N ARG A 1010 -3.45 -63.78 30.36
CA ARG A 1010 -3.29 -63.13 29.05
C ARG A 1010 -4.07 -63.80 27.93
N THR A 1011 -4.17 -65.14 27.94
CA THR A 1011 -4.93 -65.87 26.92
C THR A 1011 -6.42 -65.56 27.03
N GLU A 1012 -6.95 -65.51 28.26
CA GLU A 1012 -8.34 -65.13 28.53
C GLU A 1012 -8.63 -63.68 28.14
N VAL A 1013 -7.74 -62.74 28.50
CA VAL A 1013 -7.87 -61.33 28.13
C VAL A 1013 -7.81 -61.15 26.60
N ARG A 1014 -6.88 -61.83 25.93
CA ARG A 1014 -6.76 -61.81 24.45
C ARG A 1014 -8.03 -62.32 23.77
N ASN A 1015 -8.60 -63.42 24.24
CA ASN A 1015 -9.83 -63.98 23.66
C ASN A 1015 -11.03 -63.06 23.88
N ARG A 1016 -11.11 -62.39 25.03
CA ARG A 1016 -12.15 -61.38 25.31
C ARG A 1016 -12.02 -60.14 24.44
N LEU A 1017 -10.80 -59.65 24.20
CA LEU A 1017 -10.55 -58.50 23.31
C LEU A 1017 -10.88 -58.86 21.85
N LYS A 1018 -10.50 -60.05 21.37
CA LYS A 1018 -10.89 -60.53 20.03
C LYS A 1018 -12.42 -60.65 19.88
N ALA A 1019 -13.11 -61.15 20.91
CA ALA A 1019 -14.57 -61.24 20.90
C ALA A 1019 -15.28 -59.87 20.92
N LEU A 1020 -14.65 -58.85 21.52
CA LEU A 1020 -15.12 -57.46 21.47
C LEU A 1020 -14.87 -56.84 20.09
N LEU A 1021 -13.73 -57.12 19.47
CA LEU A 1021 -13.40 -56.66 18.12
C LEU A 1021 -14.40 -57.22 17.09
N TRP A 1022 -14.70 -58.52 17.14
CA TRP A 1022 -15.71 -59.14 16.28
C TRP A 1022 -17.13 -58.61 16.48
N ARG A 1023 -17.48 -58.17 17.69
CA ARG A 1023 -18.76 -57.48 17.94
C ARG A 1023 -18.79 -56.06 17.37
N LEU A 1024 -17.63 -55.45 17.13
CA LEU A 1024 -17.52 -54.11 16.56
C LEU A 1024 -17.63 -54.15 15.02
N ASP A 1025 -17.10 -55.20 14.40
CA ASP A 1025 -17.09 -55.40 12.93
C ASP A 1025 -18.40 -56.00 12.36
N ASP A 1026 -19.45 -56.11 13.19
CA ASP A 1026 -20.80 -56.58 12.82
C ASP A 1026 -20.85 -58.00 12.20
N HIS A 1027 -19.93 -58.89 12.60
CA HIS A 1027 -19.94 -60.30 12.21
C HIS A 1027 -20.63 -61.19 13.25
N ASP A 1028 -21.56 -62.04 12.81
CA ASP A 1028 -22.17 -63.08 13.67
C ASP A 1028 -21.08 -64.03 14.20
N LYS A 1029 -21.09 -64.25 15.51
CA LYS A 1029 -20.13 -65.09 16.23
C LYS A 1029 -20.12 -66.52 15.62
N PRO A 1030 -19.00 -67.05 15.12
CA PRO A 1030 -18.97 -68.42 14.64
C PRO A 1030 -19.11 -69.38 15.83
N ASP A 1031 -20.01 -70.34 15.69
CA ASP A 1031 -20.22 -71.42 16.64
C ASP A 1031 -18.94 -72.26 16.73
N GLU A 1032 -18.54 -72.65 17.95
CA GLU A 1032 -17.24 -73.30 18.26
C GLU A 1032 -17.01 -74.66 17.54
N THR A 1033 -17.95 -75.10 16.72
CA THR A 1033 -17.87 -76.35 15.96
C THR A 1033 -17.40 -76.17 14.51
N SER A 1034 -17.21 -74.95 14.00
CA SER A 1034 -16.94 -74.70 12.57
C SER A 1034 -15.46 -74.43 12.19
N MET A 1035 -14.55 -74.27 13.15
CA MET A 1035 -13.18 -73.83 12.86
C MET A 1035 -12.28 -74.95 12.31
N ALA A 1036 -12.55 -76.21 12.66
CA ALA A 1036 -11.79 -77.35 12.14
C ALA A 1036 -12.12 -77.66 10.67
N ASP A 1037 -13.35 -77.38 10.22
CA ASP A 1037 -13.77 -77.65 8.84
C ASP A 1037 -13.35 -76.53 7.87
N HIS A 1038 -13.25 -75.27 8.33
CA HIS A 1038 -12.81 -74.15 7.49
C HIS A 1038 -11.31 -74.18 7.15
N ILE A 1039 -10.47 -74.70 8.05
CA ILE A 1039 -9.03 -74.85 7.81
C ILE A 1039 -8.76 -75.94 6.76
N MET A 1040 -9.62 -76.96 6.68
CA MET A 1040 -9.47 -78.07 5.74
C MET A 1040 -10.02 -77.77 4.34
N SER A 1041 -10.70 -76.63 4.14
CA SER A 1041 -11.26 -76.21 2.84
C SER A 1041 -10.69 -74.92 2.28
N ALA A 1042 -9.77 -74.26 2.98
CA ALA A 1042 -9.16 -73.00 2.53
C ALA A 1042 -8.17 -73.26 1.38
N SER A 1043 -8.24 -72.44 0.32
CA SER A 1043 -7.23 -72.46 -0.73
C SER A 1043 -5.91 -71.88 -0.22
N ILE A 1044 -4.79 -72.29 -0.82
CA ILE A 1044 -3.44 -71.81 -0.45
C ILE A 1044 -3.38 -70.27 -0.45
N ASP A 1045 -4.08 -69.61 -1.37
CA ASP A 1045 -4.15 -68.14 -1.46
C ASP A 1045 -4.80 -67.50 -0.21
N GLN A 1046 -5.78 -68.16 0.40
CA GLN A 1046 -6.44 -67.67 1.61
C GLN A 1046 -5.56 -67.82 2.86
N VAL A 1047 -4.67 -68.82 2.87
CA VAL A 1047 -3.69 -69.02 3.94
C VAL A 1047 -2.54 -68.00 3.83
N ILE A 1048 -2.11 -67.68 2.61
CA ILE A 1048 -1.07 -66.67 2.36
C ILE A 1048 -1.55 -65.27 2.78
N GLN A 1049 -2.80 -64.93 2.48
CA GLN A 1049 -3.38 -63.64 2.86
C GLN A 1049 -3.49 -63.48 4.39
N LEU A 1050 -3.83 -64.55 5.10
CA LEU A 1050 -3.92 -64.58 6.57
C LEU A 1050 -2.54 -64.45 7.25
N VAL A 1051 -1.48 -64.99 6.65
CA VAL A 1051 -0.11 -64.86 7.18
C VAL A 1051 0.48 -63.48 6.89
N ALA A 1052 0.14 -62.87 5.75
CA ALA A 1052 0.57 -61.51 5.40
C ALA A 1052 -0.03 -60.44 6.33
N GLU A 1053 -1.30 -60.61 6.73
CA GLU A 1053 -1.97 -59.72 7.67
C GLU A 1053 -1.43 -59.84 9.11
N GLU A 1054 -0.88 -60.99 9.50
CA GLU A 1054 -0.44 -61.24 10.88
C GLU A 1054 1.02 -60.80 11.15
N TYR A 1055 1.88 -60.62 10.13
CA TYR A 1055 3.32 -60.36 10.33
C TYR A 1055 3.88 -59.05 9.76
N GLY A 1056 3.18 -58.31 8.89
CA GLY A 1056 3.61 -56.98 8.42
C GLY A 1056 4.88 -56.97 7.55
N ASP A 1057 4.91 -56.11 6.53
CA ASP A 1057 5.98 -56.00 5.53
C ASP A 1057 7.33 -55.50 6.11
N GLU A 1058 8.16 -56.42 6.61
CA GLU A 1058 9.63 -56.25 6.68
C GLU A 1058 10.36 -57.56 6.34
N ALA A 1059 10.44 -57.90 5.05
CA ALA A 1059 11.56 -58.64 4.46
C ALA A 1059 11.41 -58.68 2.92
N GLY A 1060 12.41 -58.14 2.21
CA GLY A 1060 12.44 -58.14 0.76
C GLY A 1060 12.53 -59.53 0.12
N SER A 1061 11.88 -59.64 -1.04
CA SER A 1061 12.30 -60.41 -2.22
C SER A 1061 13.13 -61.69 -1.99
N SER A 1062 12.46 -62.85 -1.93
CA SER A 1062 12.89 -64.04 -2.68
C SER A 1062 11.75 -65.05 -2.75
N GLU A 1063 11.35 -65.33 -3.99
CA GLU A 1063 10.86 -66.59 -4.53
C GLU A 1063 10.73 -67.82 -3.59
N VAL A 1064 9.65 -68.59 -3.83
CA VAL A 1064 9.47 -70.06 -3.67
C VAL A 1064 8.90 -70.51 -2.30
N GLU A 1065 7.88 -71.36 -2.20
CA GLU A 1065 7.14 -72.27 -3.11
C GLU A 1065 5.72 -72.53 -2.58
#